data_AF-A0A2G5DTW9-F1
#
_entry.id   AF-A0A2G5DTW9-F1
#
_cell.length_a   1.000
_cell.length_b   1.000
_cell.length_c   1.000
_cell.angle_alpha   90.00
_cell.angle_beta   90.00
_cell.angle_gamma   90.00
#
_symmetry.space_group_name_H-M   'P 1'
#
loop_
_entity.id
_entity.type
_entity.pdbx_description
1 polymer ?
#
loop_
_entity_poly.entity_id
_entity_poly.type
_entity_poly.pdbx_seq_one_letter_code
_entity_poly.pdbx_strand_id
1 'polypeptide(L)'
;MEGLKLVDSFSNRIHGYVGGPKSLPTLITSTFAASTSHFPTVGGFRTYGRCRVRTLLHGSPCTIYNENSKSKAVHHIHYRIRSISASLQSTTEEVVDNKPKDLSASGDSIRRRFLEFYASHGHKVLPSASLVPDDPTVLLTIAGMLQFKPIFLGKTPIEVPRATTSQRCIRTNDIENVGRTSRHHTFFEMLGNFSFGDYFKREAIRWAWELTTKEFALPSEKLWISVFEDDDEAFSIWHDELGVPVERIKKMGEDDNFWTSGATGPCGPCSEIYYDFHPERGNSNVDLGDDSRFIEFYNLVFMQYNKMDDGSLEPLKQQHIDTGLGLERMARILQKVPNNYETDLIYPIIEKASELAMVSYAEADDHMKTSLKIMGDHMRAIVYLISDGVVPSNIGRGYIVRRLIRRVVRTGRLLGIRGDGKGNLEGAFTPAIAEKVIELSAEINPDVNTRTARIYEELKREELRFVQTLERGEKLLEQSLNNALLTADGNGTTPCLSGKDAFLLYDTYGFPVEITAEVAEERGVSVDMEGFDAEMEIQRRQSQAAHSVVKLAVGNASEFAERVVDTEFLGYDTLSTRAVVEGLLVNGNPVIQVSEGSNVEILLNKTPFYAESGGQIGDNGYIYVSEAESTVKAIVEIKDVQKSLGNIFVHKGTIREGAIKIGTEVEAEVDAKLRQRAKVHHTATHLLQAALKSVVGQETSQAGSLVAFDRLRFDFNFHRPLLDQEIMEIEGIINRWIGDATDLETKVMALTEAKRVGAIAMFGEKYGEQV
;
A
#
# COMPACT_ATOMS: atom_id res chain seq x y z
N MET A 1 -14.00 -38.43 52.94
CA MET A 1 -13.06 -37.35 53.28
C MET A 1 -12.96 -36.46 52.05
N GLU A 2 -14.05 -35.79 51.66
CA GLU A 2 -14.63 -34.58 52.30
C GLU A 2 -13.79 -33.34 51.96
N GLY A 3 -14.32 -32.25 51.44
CA GLY A 3 -15.72 -31.76 51.45
C GLY A 3 -15.75 -30.34 52.03
N LEU A 4 -16.76 -29.49 51.83
CA LEU A 4 -18.01 -29.67 51.10
C LEU A 4 -18.73 -28.29 50.95
N LYS A 5 -19.08 -27.87 49.71
CA LYS A 5 -20.22 -26.94 49.39
C LYS A 5 -20.18 -25.53 50.08
N LEU A 6 -21.11 -24.57 49.95
CA LEU A 6 -22.55 -24.40 49.58
C LEU A 6 -22.72 -22.91 49.08
N VAL A 7 -23.71 -22.44 48.31
CA VAL A 7 -24.85 -23.06 47.58
C VAL A 7 -25.60 -22.06 46.65
N ASP A 8 -26.32 -22.59 45.65
CA ASP A 8 -27.55 -22.17 44.91
C ASP A 8 -27.79 -20.69 44.48
N SER A 9 -28.63 -20.36 43.48
CA SER A 9 -29.82 -21.04 42.91
C SER A 9 -30.16 -20.50 41.49
N PHE A 10 -31.14 -20.98 40.69
CA PHE A 10 -32.23 -21.98 40.82
C PHE A 10 -32.48 -22.67 39.45
N SER A 11 -33.26 -23.75 39.39
CA SER A 11 -33.35 -24.67 38.24
C SER A 11 -34.78 -25.03 37.77
N ASN A 12 -34.90 -25.37 36.47
CA ASN A 12 -35.84 -26.30 35.82
C ASN A 12 -37.38 -26.10 35.84
N ARG A 13 -37.99 -26.37 34.67
CA ARG A 13 -39.10 -27.34 34.52
C ARG A 13 -39.21 -27.92 33.09
N ILE A 14 -39.91 -29.05 32.96
CA ILE A 14 -39.79 -30.06 31.89
C ILE A 14 -41.19 -30.42 31.33
N HIS A 15 -41.23 -31.11 30.17
CA HIS A 15 -42.38 -31.73 29.46
C HIS A 15 -43.11 -30.79 28.48
N GLY A 16 -43.41 -31.12 27.22
CA GLY A 16 -43.16 -32.33 26.42
C GLY A 16 -44.44 -33.10 26.08
N TYR A 17 -44.90 -33.05 24.82
CA TYR A 17 -45.87 -34.00 24.25
C TYR A 17 -45.79 -34.10 22.71
N VAL A 18 -46.24 -35.24 22.18
CA VAL A 18 -46.10 -35.70 20.77
C VAL A 18 -47.42 -35.55 20.00
N GLY A 19 -47.37 -35.25 18.69
CA GLY A 19 -48.55 -35.34 17.80
C GLY A 19 -48.23 -35.06 16.32
N GLY A 20 -48.42 -36.06 15.46
CA GLY A 20 -48.07 -36.03 14.03
C GLY A 20 -49.17 -35.56 13.05
N PRO A 21 -49.07 -35.91 11.75
CA PRO A 21 -49.34 -34.95 10.66
C PRO A 21 -50.63 -35.17 9.84
N LYS A 22 -51.01 -34.14 9.07
CA LYS A 22 -51.90 -34.06 7.87
C LYS A 22 -52.11 -32.56 7.55
N SER A 23 -52.42 -32.06 6.34
CA SER A 23 -52.52 -32.60 4.97
C SER A 23 -52.67 -31.42 3.98
N LEU A 24 -52.44 -31.62 2.67
CA LEU A 24 -52.79 -30.63 1.63
C LEU A 24 -54.30 -30.28 1.65
N PRO A 25 -54.69 -29.15 1.03
CA PRO A 25 -55.42 -29.29 -0.24
C PRO A 25 -54.94 -28.38 -1.40
N THR A 26 -55.41 -28.73 -2.60
CA THR A 26 -55.03 -28.22 -3.93
C THR A 26 -56.08 -27.22 -4.49
N LEU A 27 -55.77 -26.61 -5.65
CA LEU A 27 -56.66 -25.84 -6.56
C LEU A 27 -56.91 -24.37 -6.11
N ILE A 28 -57.14 -23.37 -6.99
CA ILE A 28 -57.74 -23.36 -8.33
C ILE A 28 -56.95 -22.47 -9.33
N THR A 29 -57.10 -22.79 -10.62
CA THR A 29 -56.61 -22.12 -11.84
C THR A 29 -57.24 -20.75 -12.17
N SER A 30 -56.51 -19.87 -12.87
CA SER A 30 -57.10 -19.13 -14.00
C SER A 30 -56.08 -18.76 -15.09
N THR A 31 -56.49 -18.98 -16.33
CA THR A 31 -55.78 -18.66 -17.59
C THR A 31 -56.14 -17.27 -18.09
N PHE A 32 -55.22 -16.59 -18.80
CA PHE A 32 -55.60 -15.78 -19.98
C PHE A 32 -54.51 -15.82 -21.06
N ALA A 33 -54.91 -15.58 -22.31
CA ALA A 33 -54.24 -16.07 -23.50
C ALA A 33 -53.53 -14.99 -24.36
N ALA A 34 -52.76 -15.51 -25.33
CA ALA A 34 -51.94 -14.82 -26.31
C ALA A 34 -52.60 -13.70 -27.14
N SER A 35 -51.76 -12.82 -27.70
CA SER A 35 -51.91 -12.37 -29.09
C SER A 35 -50.55 -12.15 -29.76
N THR A 36 -50.53 -12.16 -31.10
CA THR A 36 -49.33 -12.28 -31.96
C THR A 36 -49.27 -11.19 -33.03
N SER A 37 -48.08 -10.71 -33.37
CA SER A 37 -47.74 -10.06 -34.67
C SER A 37 -46.21 -10.02 -34.81
N HIS A 38 -45.60 -10.75 -35.75
CA HIS A 38 -45.43 -10.52 -37.19
C HIS A 38 -44.09 -9.84 -37.58
N PHE A 39 -43.30 -10.60 -38.35
CA PHE A 39 -42.03 -10.29 -39.02
C PHE A 39 -42.22 -9.27 -40.18
N PRO A 40 -41.17 -8.58 -40.70
CA PRO A 40 -40.22 -9.23 -41.65
C PRO A 40 -38.75 -8.76 -41.64
N THR A 41 -37.94 -9.59 -42.30
CA THR A 41 -36.48 -9.49 -42.53
C THR A 41 -36.07 -8.74 -43.80
N VAL A 42 -35.02 -7.89 -43.72
CA VAL A 42 -34.04 -7.51 -44.78
C VAL A 42 -32.73 -7.06 -44.08
N GLY A 43 -31.48 -7.26 -44.52
CA GLY A 43 -30.96 -8.07 -45.64
C GLY A 43 -29.87 -7.35 -46.48
N GLY A 44 -28.57 -7.42 -46.12
CA GLY A 44 -27.50 -6.72 -46.88
C GLY A 44 -26.04 -7.09 -46.55
N PHE A 45 -25.36 -7.76 -47.49
CA PHE A 45 -23.90 -7.98 -47.53
C PHE A 45 -23.16 -6.85 -48.26
N ARG A 46 -21.91 -6.54 -47.87
CA ARG A 46 -20.71 -6.18 -48.72
C ARG A 46 -19.60 -5.56 -47.83
N THR A 47 -18.48 -6.24 -47.56
CA THR A 47 -17.22 -6.28 -48.34
C THR A 47 -16.59 -4.90 -48.64
N TYR A 48 -15.47 -4.59 -47.99
CA TYR A 48 -14.55 -3.52 -48.40
C TYR A 48 -13.45 -4.05 -49.32
N GLY A 49 -13.19 -3.34 -50.42
CA GLY A 49 -12.17 -3.65 -51.42
C GLY A 49 -10.96 -2.69 -51.38
N ARG A 50 -9.81 -3.18 -51.86
CA ARG A 50 -8.50 -2.50 -51.89
C ARG A 50 -8.42 -1.31 -52.88
N CYS A 51 -7.33 -0.55 -52.71
CA CYS A 51 -6.43 0.11 -53.70
C CYS A 51 -6.38 1.64 -53.62
N ARG A 52 -5.27 2.36 -53.88
CA ARG A 52 -3.80 2.11 -53.99
C ARG A 52 -3.18 3.48 -54.40
N VAL A 53 -2.08 3.89 -53.74
CA VAL A 53 -0.85 4.49 -54.32
C VAL A 53 -0.93 5.69 -55.31
N ARG A 54 -0.29 6.82 -54.94
CA ARG A 54 0.84 7.53 -55.65
C ARG A 54 1.30 8.74 -54.81
N THR A 55 2.53 8.93 -54.31
CA THR A 55 3.93 9.01 -54.86
C THR A 55 4.32 10.40 -55.44
N LEU A 56 5.57 10.83 -55.14
CA LEU A 56 6.40 11.91 -55.72
C LEU A 56 6.29 13.32 -55.06
N LEU A 57 7.33 14.18 -55.01
CA LEU A 57 8.80 14.04 -54.77
C LEU A 57 9.43 15.47 -54.67
N HIS A 58 10.46 15.65 -53.83
CA HIS A 58 11.55 16.67 -53.89
C HIS A 58 11.29 18.21 -53.86
N GLY A 59 12.23 18.95 -53.24
CA GLY A 59 12.52 20.37 -53.55
C GLY A 59 12.97 21.27 -52.39
N SER A 60 14.28 21.39 -52.13
CA SER A 60 14.91 22.44 -51.28
C SER A 60 15.55 23.53 -52.19
N PRO A 61 16.33 24.53 -51.70
CA PRO A 61 16.27 25.38 -50.49
C PRO A 61 16.34 26.90 -50.87
N CYS A 62 16.39 27.85 -49.89
CA CYS A 62 17.32 29.02 -49.92
C CYS A 62 17.25 29.95 -48.68
N THR A 63 18.16 30.94 -48.65
CA THR A 63 18.77 31.58 -47.46
C THR A 63 18.47 33.07 -47.21
N ILE A 64 18.59 33.48 -45.92
CA ILE A 64 19.15 34.76 -45.37
C ILE A 64 18.49 36.11 -45.76
N TYR A 65 18.14 36.92 -44.74
CA TYR A 65 18.60 38.32 -44.59
C TYR A 65 18.50 38.81 -43.12
N ASN A 66 19.25 39.85 -42.76
CA ASN A 66 19.44 40.39 -41.41
C ASN A 66 19.51 41.93 -41.47
N GLU A 67 18.88 42.68 -40.55
CA GLU A 67 19.21 44.10 -40.33
C GLU A 67 18.76 44.68 -38.97
N ASN A 68 19.37 45.81 -38.58
CA ASN A 68 19.37 46.40 -37.22
C ASN A 68 18.34 47.55 -37.03
N SER A 69 17.93 47.85 -35.77
CA SER A 69 18.45 49.05 -35.03
C SER A 69 17.56 49.66 -33.88
N LYS A 70 18.25 50.01 -32.78
CA LYS A 70 18.15 51.22 -31.91
C LYS A 70 16.80 51.72 -31.31
N SER A 71 16.64 51.46 -30.00
CA SER A 71 16.55 52.44 -28.87
C SER A 71 15.92 53.85 -29.04
N LYS A 72 14.94 54.17 -28.17
CA LYS A 72 14.93 55.41 -27.33
C LYS A 72 13.91 55.37 -26.17
N ALA A 73 14.15 56.19 -25.13
CA ALA A 73 13.41 56.22 -23.87
C ALA A 73 12.29 57.27 -23.80
N VAL A 74 11.41 57.19 -22.79
CA VAL A 74 10.33 58.16 -22.48
C VAL A 74 10.42 58.64 -21.02
N HIS A 75 10.04 59.90 -20.78
CA HIS A 75 10.12 60.59 -19.48
C HIS A 75 8.78 60.65 -18.73
N HIS A 76 8.84 60.84 -17.41
CA HIS A 76 7.69 61.05 -16.54
C HIS A 76 6.90 62.34 -16.83
N ILE A 77 5.60 62.31 -16.55
CA ILE A 77 4.75 63.49 -16.33
C ILE A 77 4.08 63.36 -14.95
N HIS A 78 4.14 64.43 -14.16
CA HIS A 78 3.39 64.58 -12.91
C HIS A 78 2.05 65.29 -13.19
N TYR A 79 0.98 64.88 -12.50
CA TYR A 79 -0.20 65.73 -12.29
C TYR A 79 -0.63 65.67 -10.82
N ARG A 80 -1.08 66.80 -10.29
CA ARG A 80 -1.46 67.00 -8.88
C ARG A 80 -2.74 67.84 -8.84
N ILE A 81 -3.83 67.29 -8.31
CA ILE A 81 -5.09 68.02 -8.08
C ILE A 81 -5.55 67.75 -6.63
N ARG A 82 -6.11 68.79 -5.98
CA ARG A 82 -6.65 68.78 -4.61
C ARG A 82 -8.17 68.89 -4.62
N SER A 83 -8.86 68.10 -3.78
CA SER A 83 -10.19 68.32 -3.17
C SER A 83 -10.66 66.98 -2.56
N ILE A 84 -11.45 66.86 -1.48
CA ILE A 84 -12.06 67.78 -0.51
C ILE A 84 -12.13 67.02 0.84
N SER A 85 -12.16 67.73 1.98
CA SER A 85 -12.39 67.13 3.30
C SER A 85 -13.88 66.87 3.57
N ALA A 86 -14.23 65.66 3.98
CA ALA A 86 -15.51 65.35 4.63
C ALA A 86 -15.24 64.39 5.81
N SER A 87 -15.70 64.76 7.00
CA SER A 87 -15.48 64.00 8.24
C SER A 87 -16.62 63.01 8.49
N LEU A 88 -16.28 61.73 8.61
CA LEU A 88 -17.10 60.71 9.27
C LEU A 88 -16.19 59.92 10.21
N GLN A 89 -16.62 59.73 11.46
CA GLN A 89 -15.85 59.03 12.48
C GLN A 89 -15.88 57.53 12.18
N SER A 90 -14.71 56.92 11.93
CA SER A 90 -14.56 55.47 11.93
C SER A 90 -14.43 54.97 13.37
N THR A 91 -15.31 54.06 13.76
CA THR A 91 -15.05 53.16 14.90
C THR A 91 -13.78 52.36 14.62
N THR A 92 -12.96 52.18 15.65
CA THR A 92 -11.69 51.45 15.56
C THR A 92 -11.93 49.94 15.39
N GLU A 93 -11.66 49.43 14.20
CA GLU A 93 -11.32 48.01 14.00
C GLU A 93 -9.80 47.87 14.10
N GLU A 94 -9.33 46.91 14.88
CA GLU A 94 -7.91 46.60 14.99
C GLU A 94 -7.43 45.92 13.70
N VAL A 95 -6.63 46.64 12.92
CA VAL A 95 -5.93 46.06 11.78
C VAL A 95 -4.96 45.01 12.29
N VAL A 96 -5.12 43.76 11.85
CA VAL A 96 -4.23 42.64 12.19
C VAL A 96 -2.81 42.97 11.71
N ASP A 97 -1.92 43.22 12.67
CA ASP A 97 -0.54 43.61 12.43
C ASP A 97 0.27 42.44 11.87
N ASN A 98 0.70 42.56 10.62
CA ASN A 98 1.37 41.49 9.87
C ASN A 98 2.85 41.42 10.27
N LYS A 99 3.10 40.89 11.48
CA LYS A 99 4.44 40.84 12.08
C LYS A 99 5.43 40.06 11.21
N PRO A 100 6.68 40.53 11.07
CA PRO A 100 7.71 39.77 10.38
C PRO A 100 7.96 38.45 11.10
N LYS A 101 7.97 37.33 10.36
CA LYS A 101 8.27 36.00 10.89
C LYS A 101 9.65 36.01 11.55
N ASP A 102 9.73 35.53 12.79
CA ASP A 102 10.99 35.34 13.48
C ASP A 102 11.76 34.19 12.84
N LEU A 103 12.71 34.54 11.97
CA LEU A 103 13.56 33.58 11.25
C LEU A 103 14.40 32.71 12.19
N SER A 104 14.57 33.08 13.46
CA SER A 104 15.25 32.24 14.44
C SER A 104 14.42 31.01 14.89
N ALA A 105 13.11 31.02 14.64
CA ALA A 105 12.15 29.98 15.04
C ALA A 105 11.54 29.20 13.85
N SER A 106 12.06 29.36 12.63
CA SER A 106 11.61 28.60 11.46
C SER A 106 11.86 27.10 11.61
N GLY A 107 11.09 26.26 10.91
CA GLY A 107 11.29 24.81 10.91
C GLY A 107 12.70 24.41 10.47
N ASP A 108 13.32 25.15 9.55
CA ASP A 108 14.71 24.92 9.17
C ASP A 108 15.72 25.34 10.26
N SER A 109 15.51 26.46 10.95
CA SER A 109 16.32 26.86 12.10
C SER A 109 16.27 25.80 13.21
N ILE A 110 15.09 25.23 13.47
CA ILE A 110 14.86 24.16 14.46
C ILE A 110 15.62 22.89 14.06
N ARG A 111 15.42 22.42 12.82
CA ARG A 111 16.12 21.25 12.27
C ARG A 111 17.64 21.42 12.37
N ARG A 112 18.16 22.56 11.94
CA ARG A 112 19.59 22.86 11.94
C ARG A 112 20.16 22.88 13.36
N ARG A 113 19.51 23.59 14.29
CA ARG A 113 19.96 23.69 15.69
C ARG A 113 20.00 22.32 16.38
N PHE A 114 19.01 21.47 16.14
CA PHE A 114 19.01 20.08 16.63
C PHE A 114 20.22 19.28 16.12
N LEU A 115 20.45 19.30 14.80
CA LEU A 115 21.53 18.55 14.16
C LEU A 115 22.91 19.07 14.57
N GLU A 116 23.09 20.39 14.65
CA GLU A 116 24.33 21.05 15.10
C GLU A 116 24.61 20.79 16.59
N PHE A 117 23.59 20.82 17.44
CA PHE A 117 23.71 20.51 18.87
C PHE A 117 24.21 19.06 19.06
N TYR A 118 23.58 18.08 18.42
CA TYR A 118 24.03 16.69 18.53
C TYR A 118 25.36 16.43 17.81
N ALA A 119 25.66 17.14 16.72
CA ALA A 119 26.99 17.10 16.10
C ALA A 119 28.09 17.58 17.06
N SER A 120 27.83 18.63 17.84
CA SER A 120 28.79 19.11 18.86
C SER A 120 28.99 18.11 20.02
N HIS A 121 27.99 17.24 20.26
CA HIS A 121 28.07 16.09 21.18
C HIS A 121 28.63 14.80 20.54
N GLY A 122 29.20 14.90 19.33
CA GLY A 122 29.90 13.79 18.66
C GLY A 122 29.00 12.83 17.87
N HIS A 123 27.72 13.16 17.66
CA HIS A 123 26.83 12.38 16.80
C HIS A 123 27.14 12.68 15.34
N LYS A 124 27.23 11.65 14.50
CA LYS A 124 27.34 11.85 13.05
C LYS A 124 25.99 12.29 12.50
N VAL A 125 25.94 13.46 11.88
CA VAL A 125 24.77 13.88 11.09
C VAL A 125 24.64 12.95 9.89
N LEU A 126 23.50 12.29 9.76
CA LEU A 126 23.16 11.41 8.64
C LEU A 126 21.95 11.97 7.87
N PRO A 127 21.86 11.72 6.56
CA PRO A 127 20.72 12.14 5.75
C PRO A 127 19.45 11.41 6.15
N SER A 128 18.30 11.98 5.77
CA SER A 128 17.00 11.33 5.89
C SER A 128 16.96 10.06 5.03
N ALA A 129 16.59 8.92 5.60
CA ALA A 129 16.30 7.70 4.85
C ALA A 129 15.06 7.87 3.95
N SER A 130 14.89 6.94 3.01
CA SER A 130 13.70 6.84 2.17
C SER A 130 12.43 6.59 3.00
N LEU A 131 11.30 7.14 2.55
CA LEU A 131 9.95 6.77 3.01
C LEU A 131 9.56 5.34 2.62
N VAL A 132 10.29 4.75 1.66
CA VAL A 132 10.20 3.34 1.25
C VAL A 132 11.34 2.58 1.94
N PRO A 133 11.09 1.90 3.09
CA PRO A 133 12.12 1.17 3.80
C PRO A 133 12.42 -0.19 3.15
N ASP A 134 13.65 -0.67 3.36
CA ASP A 134 14.08 -2.04 3.02
C ASP A 134 13.53 -3.11 3.98
N ASP A 135 13.04 -2.70 5.16
CA ASP A 135 12.42 -3.61 6.13
C ASP A 135 11.08 -4.15 5.58
N PRO A 136 10.93 -5.47 5.34
CA PRO A 136 9.71 -6.05 4.79
C PRO A 136 8.53 -6.07 5.78
N THR A 137 8.77 -5.80 7.07
CA THR A 137 7.72 -5.80 8.12
C THR A 137 6.86 -4.53 8.12
N VAL A 138 7.27 -3.47 7.41
CA VAL A 138 6.58 -2.18 7.39
C VAL A 138 6.45 -1.61 5.97
N LEU A 139 5.28 -1.02 5.68
CA LEU A 139 5.04 -0.42 4.37
C LEU A 139 5.79 0.91 4.18
N LEU A 140 5.87 1.76 5.19
CA LEU A 140 6.48 3.09 5.09
C LEU A 140 7.37 3.36 6.31
N THR A 141 8.26 4.34 6.20
CA THR A 141 9.10 4.77 7.32
C THR A 141 8.27 5.53 8.35
N ILE A 142 7.93 4.87 9.46
CA ILE A 142 7.05 5.39 10.52
C ILE A 142 7.76 6.16 11.65
N ALA A 143 9.09 6.01 11.76
CA ALA A 143 9.93 6.55 12.83
C ALA A 143 11.40 6.70 12.40
N GLY A 144 12.15 7.56 13.10
CA GLY A 144 13.59 7.80 12.89
C GLY A 144 14.45 6.54 13.00
N MET A 145 14.17 5.73 14.03
CA MET A 145 14.90 4.52 14.38
C MET A 145 14.92 3.42 13.31
N LEU A 146 13.95 3.41 12.39
CA LEU A 146 13.70 2.26 11.52
C LEU A 146 14.91 1.88 10.66
N GLN A 147 15.62 2.90 10.15
CA GLN A 147 16.85 2.72 9.36
C GLN A 147 17.99 2.07 10.16
N PHE A 148 17.94 2.11 11.49
CA PHE A 148 18.94 1.56 12.41
C PHE A 148 18.49 0.26 13.11
N LYS A 149 17.26 -0.22 12.87
CA LYS A 149 16.72 -1.47 13.44
C LYS A 149 17.65 -2.69 13.29
N PRO A 150 18.40 -2.89 12.19
CA PRO A 150 19.42 -3.95 12.11
C PRO A 150 20.61 -3.78 13.07
N ILE A 151 20.98 -2.55 13.40
CA ILE A 151 22.05 -2.22 14.36
C ILE A 151 21.59 -2.51 15.79
N PHE A 152 20.39 -2.05 16.17
CA PHE A 152 19.82 -2.33 17.49
C PHE A 152 19.61 -3.83 17.78
N LEU A 153 19.34 -4.62 16.73
CA LEU A 153 19.25 -6.08 16.82
C LEU A 153 20.63 -6.79 16.75
N GLY A 154 21.73 -6.06 16.63
CA GLY A 154 23.08 -6.60 16.48
C GLY A 154 23.28 -7.47 15.23
N LYS A 155 22.48 -7.23 14.17
CA LYS A 155 22.55 -7.91 12.87
C LYS A 155 23.56 -7.25 11.92
N THR A 156 23.81 -5.95 12.10
CA THR A 156 24.76 -5.14 11.33
C THR A 156 25.82 -4.57 12.28
N PRO A 157 27.11 -4.53 11.91
CA PRO A 157 28.15 -3.92 12.73
C PRO A 157 27.91 -2.42 12.95
N ILE A 158 28.32 -1.92 14.12
CA ILE A 158 28.23 -0.50 14.47
C ILE A 158 29.40 0.24 13.80
N GLU A 159 29.13 0.89 12.66
CA GLU A 159 30.11 1.75 11.98
C GLU A 159 30.26 3.13 12.63
N VAL A 160 29.20 3.60 13.28
CA VAL A 160 29.12 4.91 13.94
C VAL A 160 28.47 4.69 15.31
N PRO A 161 29.10 5.08 16.44
CA PRO A 161 28.54 4.82 17.77
C PRO A 161 27.40 5.77 18.14
N ARG A 162 27.31 6.92 17.47
CA ARG A 162 26.34 7.98 17.68
C ARG A 162 25.89 8.54 16.33
N ALA A 163 24.59 8.74 16.13
CA ALA A 163 24.03 9.33 14.91
C ALA A 163 22.92 10.34 15.21
N THR A 164 22.68 11.29 14.30
CA THR A 164 21.54 12.22 14.39
C THR A 164 20.95 12.50 13.00
N THR A 165 19.62 12.59 12.90
CA THR A 165 18.89 12.70 11.62
C THR A 165 17.66 13.60 11.73
N SER A 166 17.27 14.25 10.63
CA SER A 166 15.88 14.70 10.39
C SER A 166 15.18 13.65 9.55
N GLN A 167 14.51 12.68 10.19
CA GLN A 167 13.84 11.61 9.45
C GLN A 167 12.45 12.04 9.00
N ARG A 168 12.19 11.96 7.69
CA ARG A 168 10.84 12.08 7.13
C ARG A 168 10.05 10.83 7.49
N CYS A 169 8.89 11.00 8.08
CA CYS A 169 8.03 9.90 8.53
C CYS A 169 6.62 10.01 7.96
N ILE A 170 5.97 8.86 7.74
CA ILE A 170 4.55 8.81 7.39
C ILE A 170 3.80 7.84 8.32
N ARG A 171 2.64 8.27 8.80
CA ARG A 171 1.72 7.48 9.63
C ARG A 171 0.34 7.42 8.99
N THR A 172 -0.14 6.22 8.71
CA THR A 172 -1.45 5.99 8.07
C THR A 172 -2.59 5.84 9.06
N ASN A 173 -2.29 5.46 10.30
CA ASN A 173 -3.23 5.41 11.42
C ASN A 173 -3.79 6.81 11.76
N ASP A 174 -3.02 7.86 11.52
CA ASP A 174 -3.37 9.23 11.90
C ASP A 174 -4.18 9.98 10.82
N ILE A 175 -4.41 9.38 9.64
CA ILE A 175 -5.06 10.05 8.48
C ILE A 175 -6.43 10.63 8.83
N GLU A 176 -7.22 9.96 9.68
CA GLU A 176 -8.53 10.49 10.10
C GLU A 176 -8.46 11.62 11.13
N ASN A 177 -7.34 11.74 11.84
CA ASN A 177 -7.13 12.81 12.82
C ASN A 177 -6.58 14.11 12.17
N VAL A 178 -6.13 14.04 10.91
CA VAL A 178 -5.59 15.18 10.15
C VAL A 178 -6.68 16.21 9.88
N GLY A 179 -6.33 17.49 10.07
CA GLY A 179 -7.22 18.65 9.99
C GLY A 179 -8.20 18.79 11.15
N ARG A 180 -8.73 17.67 11.65
CA ARG A 180 -9.70 17.59 12.77
C ARG A 180 -9.05 17.89 14.12
N THR A 181 -7.89 17.29 14.38
CA THR A 181 -7.08 17.55 15.60
C THR A 181 -6.01 18.61 15.33
N SER A 182 -5.50 19.26 16.39
CA SER A 182 -4.49 20.34 16.29
C SER A 182 -3.05 19.87 16.00
N ARG A 183 -2.78 18.55 16.07
CA ARG A 183 -1.41 17.99 16.13
C ARG A 183 -1.08 16.80 15.22
N HIS A 184 -2.07 16.09 14.67
CA HIS A 184 -1.82 14.88 13.88
C HIS A 184 -1.49 15.19 12.42
N HIS A 185 -0.60 14.40 11.84
CA HIS A 185 -0.10 14.58 10.48
C HIS A 185 0.03 13.25 9.76
N THR A 186 -0.24 13.24 8.45
CA THR A 186 0.12 12.08 7.61
C THR A 186 1.63 12.04 7.41
N PHE A 187 2.24 13.21 7.23
CA PHE A 187 3.68 13.40 7.03
C PHE A 187 4.24 14.39 8.04
N PHE A 188 5.31 14.02 8.72
CA PHE A 188 6.01 14.85 9.69
C PHE A 188 7.51 14.54 9.68
N GLU A 189 8.31 15.38 10.31
CA GLU A 189 9.75 15.13 10.48
C GLU A 189 10.06 14.82 11.95
N MET A 190 10.69 13.67 12.16
CA MET A 190 11.19 13.21 13.45
C MET A 190 12.68 13.53 13.53
N LEU A 191 13.04 14.53 14.34
CA LEU A 191 14.42 14.82 14.68
C LEU A 191 14.86 13.82 15.75
N GLY A 192 15.87 13.00 15.47
CA GLY A 192 16.29 11.91 16.35
C GLY A 192 17.78 11.87 16.58
N ASN A 193 18.19 11.53 17.80
CA ASN A 193 19.57 11.28 18.21
C ASN A 193 19.71 9.85 18.75
N PHE A 194 20.65 9.09 18.23
CA PHE A 194 20.77 7.66 18.46
C PHE A 194 22.07 7.30 19.17
N SER A 195 22.01 6.33 20.08
CA SER A 195 23.18 5.71 20.74
C SER A 195 23.21 4.23 20.41
N PHE A 196 24.34 3.75 19.90
CA PHE A 196 24.56 2.34 19.61
C PHE A 196 25.51 1.72 20.65
N GLY A 197 25.08 1.71 21.91
CA GLY A 197 25.84 1.11 23.02
C GLY A 197 26.93 2.01 23.60
N ASP A 198 26.87 3.31 23.37
CA ASP A 198 27.92 4.28 23.73
C ASP A 198 27.54 5.14 24.95
N TYR A 199 26.31 5.66 24.99
CA TYR A 199 25.69 6.32 26.15
C TYR A 199 24.24 5.84 26.36
N PHE A 200 23.65 6.13 27.52
CA PHE A 200 22.27 5.71 27.85
C PHE A 200 21.47 6.85 28.51
N LYS A 201 20.51 6.52 29.40
CA LYS A 201 19.53 7.44 30.01
C LYS A 201 20.13 8.76 30.49
N ARG A 202 21.23 8.70 31.24
CA ARG A 202 21.82 9.88 31.90
C ARG A 202 22.22 10.98 30.93
N GLU A 203 23.00 10.63 29.91
CA GLU A 203 23.41 11.59 28.88
C GLU A 203 22.22 11.97 27.98
N ALA A 204 21.34 11.01 27.64
CA ALA A 204 20.16 11.27 26.81
C ALA A 204 19.22 12.33 27.44
N ILE A 205 18.85 12.13 28.70
CA ILE A 205 17.98 13.05 29.47
C ILE A 205 18.64 14.42 29.64
N ARG A 206 19.94 14.45 30.01
CA ARG A 206 20.68 15.72 30.21
C ARG A 206 20.76 16.54 28.92
N TRP A 207 21.11 15.92 27.80
CA TRP A 207 21.19 16.61 26.50
C TRP A 207 19.83 17.03 25.97
N ALA A 208 18.78 16.22 26.16
CA ALA A 208 17.43 16.60 25.78
C ALA A 208 16.93 17.83 26.56
N TRP A 209 17.22 17.90 27.87
CA TRP A 209 16.89 19.05 28.72
C TRP A 209 17.71 20.30 28.39
N GLU A 210 19.00 20.13 28.09
CA GLU A 210 19.90 21.21 27.68
C GLU A 210 19.44 21.82 26.34
N LEU A 211 19.19 20.98 25.33
CA LEU A 211 18.63 21.40 24.05
C LEU A 211 17.30 22.15 24.23
N THR A 212 16.41 21.62 25.07
CA THR A 212 15.09 22.20 25.30
C THR A 212 15.15 23.56 26.02
N THR A 213 15.94 23.67 27.10
CA THR A 213 15.95 24.85 27.99
C THR A 213 17.04 25.87 27.68
N LYS A 214 18.08 25.51 26.93
CA LYS A 214 19.21 26.40 26.54
C LYS A 214 19.15 26.75 25.07
N GLU A 215 19.18 25.75 24.18
CA GLU A 215 19.24 25.98 22.73
C GLU A 215 17.90 26.47 22.15
N PHE A 216 16.78 25.87 22.56
CA PHE A 216 15.44 26.35 22.21
C PHE A 216 14.87 27.36 23.21
N ALA A 217 15.56 27.59 24.33
CA ALA A 217 15.19 28.54 25.37
C ALA A 217 13.73 28.42 25.88
N LEU A 218 13.18 27.20 25.89
CA LEU A 218 11.84 26.98 26.43
C LEU A 218 11.85 27.19 27.97
N PRO A 219 10.89 27.94 28.53
CA PRO A 219 10.85 28.17 29.97
C PRO A 219 10.56 26.88 30.73
N SER A 220 11.45 26.50 31.65
CA SER A 220 11.35 25.26 32.42
C SER A 220 10.05 25.12 33.23
N GLU A 221 9.42 26.24 33.58
CA GLU A 221 8.14 26.27 34.29
C GLU A 221 6.93 25.89 33.43
N LYS A 222 7.12 25.74 32.11
CA LYS A 222 6.12 25.21 31.16
C LYS A 222 6.38 23.76 30.75
N LEU A 223 7.46 23.15 31.24
CA LEU A 223 7.83 21.79 30.86
C LEU A 223 7.34 20.79 31.89
N TRP A 224 6.74 19.72 31.39
CA TRP A 224 6.28 18.55 32.16
C TRP A 224 6.95 17.31 31.60
N ILE A 225 7.19 16.32 32.46
CA ILE A 225 7.91 15.09 32.11
C ILE A 225 6.99 13.90 32.36
N SER A 226 6.93 12.95 31.42
CA SER A 226 6.44 11.59 31.67
C SER A 226 7.61 10.62 31.86
N VAL A 227 7.46 9.62 32.72
CA VAL A 227 8.40 8.50 32.89
C VAL A 227 7.60 7.21 33.07
N PHE A 228 8.13 6.09 32.56
CA PHE A 228 7.56 4.77 32.82
C PHE A 228 7.48 4.49 34.33
N GLU A 229 6.38 3.91 34.79
CA GLU A 229 6.08 3.79 36.21
C GLU A 229 7.13 3.00 37.02
N ASP A 230 7.78 2.01 36.39
CA ASP A 230 8.87 1.23 37.00
C ASP A 230 10.29 1.79 36.70
N ASP A 231 10.43 2.93 36.00
CA ASP A 231 11.73 3.54 35.68
C ASP A 231 12.17 4.60 36.70
N ASP A 232 12.51 4.14 37.91
CA ASP A 232 13.05 4.99 38.99
C ASP A 232 14.38 5.66 38.61
N GLU A 233 15.16 5.09 37.69
CA GLU A 233 16.42 5.67 37.22
C GLU A 233 16.17 6.95 36.42
N ALA A 234 15.25 6.91 35.45
CA ALA A 234 14.85 8.09 34.69
C ALA A 234 14.24 9.17 35.60
N PHE A 235 13.37 8.77 36.55
CA PHE A 235 12.80 9.68 37.55
C PHE A 235 13.89 10.41 38.36
N SER A 236 14.87 9.67 38.90
CA SER A 236 15.98 10.26 39.66
C SER A 236 16.85 11.20 38.85
N ILE A 237 17.12 10.91 37.57
CA ILE A 237 17.91 11.83 36.72
C ILE A 237 17.13 13.15 36.51
N TRP A 238 15.83 13.09 36.25
CA TRP A 238 14.99 14.29 36.08
C TRP A 238 14.86 15.12 37.36
N HIS A 239 14.61 14.48 38.50
CA HIS A 239 14.42 15.17 39.77
C HIS A 239 15.75 15.59 40.41
N ASP A 240 16.66 14.64 40.64
CA ASP A 240 17.85 14.85 41.49
C ASP A 240 19.01 15.53 40.74
N GLU A 241 19.24 15.20 39.46
CA GLU A 241 20.31 15.82 38.67
C GLU A 241 19.88 17.10 37.95
N LEU A 242 18.64 17.15 37.43
CA LEU A 242 18.15 18.28 36.63
C LEU A 242 17.23 19.26 37.39
N GLY A 243 16.75 18.88 38.57
CA GLY A 243 15.94 19.76 39.43
C GLY A 243 14.51 19.98 38.94
N VAL A 244 13.95 19.07 38.14
CA VAL A 244 12.53 19.13 37.74
C VAL A 244 11.67 18.81 38.97
N PRO A 245 10.71 19.68 39.37
CA PRO A 245 9.88 19.45 40.55
C PRO A 245 9.05 18.17 40.42
N VAL A 246 8.90 17.41 41.51
CA VAL A 246 8.16 16.13 41.54
C VAL A 246 6.74 16.29 41.00
N GLU A 247 6.06 17.40 41.31
CA GLU A 247 4.71 17.68 40.83
C GLU A 247 4.59 17.89 39.32
N ARG A 248 5.71 17.99 38.58
CA ARG A 248 5.79 18.03 37.12
C ARG A 248 6.34 16.75 36.47
N ILE A 249 6.66 15.72 37.25
CA ILE A 249 7.08 14.41 36.74
C ILE A 249 5.94 13.41 36.97
N LYS A 250 5.35 12.92 35.88
CA LYS A 250 4.24 11.96 35.90
C LYS A 250 4.77 10.55 35.62
N LYS A 251 4.50 9.62 36.54
CA LYS A 251 4.63 8.17 36.26
C LYS A 251 3.41 7.71 35.44
N MET A 252 3.63 7.03 34.33
CA MET A 252 2.59 6.49 33.43
C MET A 252 2.91 5.04 33.02
N GLY A 253 1.89 4.29 32.58
CA GLY A 253 1.97 2.84 32.35
C GLY A 253 2.55 2.43 30.99
N GLU A 254 2.39 1.14 30.63
CA GLU A 254 2.93 0.56 29.39
C GLU A 254 2.38 1.25 28.12
N ASP A 255 1.08 1.58 28.10
CA ASP A 255 0.40 2.20 26.95
C ASP A 255 0.96 3.58 26.57
N ASP A 256 1.51 4.32 27.54
CA ASP A 256 2.05 5.67 27.37
C ASP A 256 3.59 5.71 27.32
N ASN A 257 4.24 5.02 28.27
CA ASN A 257 5.69 5.13 28.50
C ASN A 257 6.48 3.83 28.24
N PHE A 258 5.95 2.86 27.49
CA PHE A 258 6.73 1.73 27.00
C PHE A 258 6.66 1.61 25.48
N TRP A 259 7.78 1.85 24.81
CA TRP A 259 7.83 1.95 23.36
C TRP A 259 8.24 0.62 22.71
N THR A 260 7.61 0.27 21.58
CA THR A 260 7.93 -0.91 20.78
C THR A 260 8.09 -0.57 19.29
N SER A 261 9.02 -1.24 18.60
CA SER A 261 9.29 -1.04 17.16
C SER A 261 8.29 -1.74 16.21
N GLY A 262 7.26 -2.38 16.77
CA GLY A 262 6.27 -3.22 16.08
C GLY A 262 5.79 -4.35 16.99
N ALA A 263 5.13 -5.36 16.41
CA ALA A 263 4.73 -6.56 17.15
C ALA A 263 5.94 -7.28 17.77
N THR A 264 7.09 -7.27 17.08
CA THR A 264 8.39 -7.76 17.55
C THR A 264 9.52 -6.81 17.16
N GLY A 265 10.64 -6.89 17.89
CA GLY A 265 11.83 -6.07 17.66
C GLY A 265 12.29 -5.29 18.91
N PRO A 266 13.28 -4.39 18.77
CA PRO A 266 13.78 -3.59 19.89
C PRO A 266 12.66 -2.75 20.54
N CYS A 267 12.73 -2.64 21.86
CA CYS A 267 11.76 -1.96 22.72
C CYS A 267 12.38 -1.57 24.08
N GLY A 268 11.65 -0.78 24.86
CA GLY A 268 12.05 -0.39 26.21
C GLY A 268 11.16 0.70 26.81
N PRO A 269 11.34 1.00 28.11
CA PRO A 269 10.69 2.15 28.73
C PRO A 269 11.14 3.44 28.05
N CYS A 270 10.30 4.48 28.13
CA CYS A 270 10.64 5.81 27.64
C CYS A 270 10.28 6.90 28.66
N SER A 271 10.74 8.10 28.35
CA SER A 271 10.41 9.33 29.07
C SER A 271 10.21 10.44 28.07
N GLU A 272 9.19 11.28 28.27
CA GLU A 272 8.81 12.29 27.28
C GLU A 272 8.70 13.68 27.88
N ILE A 273 8.91 14.69 27.05
CA ILE A 273 8.82 16.11 27.41
C ILE A 273 7.56 16.71 26.78
N TYR A 274 6.71 17.25 27.64
CA TYR A 274 5.48 17.95 27.29
C TYR A 274 5.62 19.45 27.51
N TYR A 275 5.00 20.24 26.65
CA TYR A 275 4.88 21.69 26.82
C TYR A 275 3.45 22.09 27.24
N ASP A 276 3.34 22.85 28.32
CA ASP A 276 2.10 23.37 28.88
C ASP A 276 1.73 24.73 28.24
N PHE A 277 0.71 24.73 27.39
CA PHE A 277 0.16 25.96 26.83
C PHE A 277 -0.63 26.78 27.86
N HIS A 278 -1.17 26.13 28.90
CA HIS A 278 -2.10 26.71 29.87
C HIS A 278 -1.68 26.48 31.34
N PRO A 279 -0.48 26.92 31.76
CA PRO A 279 0.00 26.74 33.13
C PRO A 279 -0.87 27.46 34.18
N GLU A 280 -1.67 28.45 33.78
CA GLU A 280 -2.66 29.11 34.62
C GLU A 280 -3.80 28.18 35.10
N ARG A 281 -3.99 27.01 34.46
CA ARG A 281 -4.90 25.96 34.94
C ARG A 281 -4.38 25.22 36.18
N GLY A 282 -3.11 25.43 36.57
CA GLY A 282 -2.51 24.88 37.80
C GLY A 282 -2.14 23.39 37.72
N ASN A 283 -1.64 22.85 38.83
CA ASN A 283 -1.03 21.50 38.88
C ASN A 283 -1.96 20.41 39.43
N SER A 284 -3.20 20.75 39.81
CA SER A 284 -4.17 19.80 40.35
C SER A 284 -4.82 18.97 39.24
N ASN A 285 -4.90 17.65 39.42
CA ASN A 285 -5.53 16.72 38.47
C ASN A 285 -4.97 16.82 37.05
N VAL A 286 -3.65 16.99 36.91
CA VAL A 286 -3.01 17.03 35.58
C VAL A 286 -3.06 15.67 34.89
N ASP A 287 -3.67 15.71 33.71
CA ASP A 287 -3.67 14.70 32.68
C ASP A 287 -2.80 15.21 31.51
N LEU A 288 -1.73 14.48 31.18
CA LEU A 288 -0.84 14.84 30.07
C LEU A 288 -1.45 14.49 28.70
N GLY A 289 -2.54 13.71 28.67
CA GLY A 289 -3.36 13.47 27.48
C GLY A 289 -4.35 14.59 27.15
N ASP A 290 -4.46 15.66 27.96
CA ASP A 290 -5.26 16.85 27.62
C ASP A 290 -4.64 17.63 26.46
N ASP A 291 -4.97 17.24 25.23
CA ASP A 291 -4.59 17.89 23.97
C ASP A 291 -5.02 19.37 23.88
N SER A 292 -5.91 19.85 24.77
CA SER A 292 -6.26 21.27 24.89
C SER A 292 -5.27 22.09 25.72
N ARG A 293 -4.35 21.42 26.44
CA ARG A 293 -3.37 22.02 27.35
C ARG A 293 -1.94 21.63 27.03
N PHE A 294 -1.68 20.35 26.81
CA PHE A 294 -0.33 19.81 26.65
C PHE A 294 -0.04 19.42 25.20
N ILE A 295 1.25 19.32 24.89
CA ILE A 295 1.74 18.63 23.71
C ILE A 295 3.06 17.94 24.06
N GLU A 296 3.10 16.62 23.92
CA GLU A 296 4.36 15.87 23.82
C GLU A 296 5.10 16.40 22.59
N PHE A 297 6.37 16.76 22.73
CA PHE A 297 7.18 17.18 21.57
C PHE A 297 8.54 16.48 21.48
N TYR A 298 8.94 15.71 22.49
CA TYR A 298 10.20 14.98 22.52
C TYR A 298 10.07 13.70 23.37
N ASN A 299 10.17 12.54 22.73
CA ASN A 299 10.22 11.22 23.38
C ASN A 299 11.67 10.68 23.40
N LEU A 300 12.09 10.14 24.55
CA LEU A 300 13.39 9.49 24.79
C LEU A 300 13.17 8.00 25.11
N VAL A 301 13.48 7.11 24.17
CA VAL A 301 13.30 5.66 24.31
C VAL A 301 14.59 4.99 24.76
N PHE A 302 14.49 4.26 25.87
CA PHE A 302 15.60 3.55 26.51
C PHE A 302 15.61 2.08 26.07
N MET A 303 15.94 1.84 24.80
CA MET A 303 15.95 0.51 24.20
C MET A 303 16.89 -0.43 24.94
N GLN A 304 16.33 -1.46 25.57
CA GLN A 304 17.07 -2.46 26.35
C GLN A 304 16.53 -3.88 26.22
N TYR A 305 15.38 -4.06 25.55
CA TYR A 305 14.74 -5.34 25.32
C TYR A 305 14.45 -5.57 23.83
N ASN A 306 14.28 -6.83 23.45
CA ASN A 306 13.75 -7.28 22.18
C ASN A 306 12.44 -8.04 22.45
N LYS A 307 11.32 -7.56 21.90
CA LYS A 307 10.01 -8.20 22.03
C LYS A 307 9.90 -9.36 21.05
N MET A 308 9.59 -10.53 21.56
CA MET A 308 9.47 -11.79 20.82
C MET A 308 8.01 -12.05 20.39
N ASP A 309 7.80 -13.00 19.46
CA ASP A 309 6.47 -13.27 18.88
C ASP A 309 5.43 -13.76 19.92
N ASP A 310 5.89 -14.31 21.05
CA ASP A 310 5.06 -14.71 22.19
C ASP A 310 4.80 -13.58 23.21
N GLY A 311 5.31 -12.38 22.92
CA GLY A 311 5.22 -11.20 23.78
C GLY A 311 6.32 -11.11 24.86
N SER A 312 7.19 -12.10 24.99
CA SER A 312 8.29 -12.07 25.96
C SER A 312 9.36 -11.03 25.61
N LEU A 313 10.10 -10.56 26.62
CA LEU A 313 11.14 -9.55 26.51
C LEU A 313 12.52 -10.16 26.75
N GLU A 314 13.33 -10.27 25.71
CA GLU A 314 14.74 -10.69 25.82
C GLU A 314 15.66 -9.47 25.97
N PRO A 315 16.63 -9.44 26.91
CA PRO A 315 17.60 -8.35 27.00
C PRO A 315 18.44 -8.19 25.73
N LEU A 316 18.59 -6.94 25.25
CA LEU A 316 19.51 -6.63 24.15
C LEU A 316 20.97 -6.81 24.59
N LYS A 317 21.84 -7.15 23.64
CA LYS A 317 23.30 -7.31 23.89
C LYS A 317 23.96 -6.02 24.39
N GLN A 318 23.41 -4.88 24.00
CA GLN A 318 23.81 -3.54 24.42
C GLN A 318 22.54 -2.70 24.58
N GLN A 319 22.57 -1.77 25.53
CA GLN A 319 21.52 -0.76 25.66
C GLN A 319 21.71 0.31 24.60
N HIS A 320 20.61 0.85 24.09
CA HIS A 320 20.59 1.80 22.99
C HIS A 320 19.67 2.99 23.32
N ILE A 321 19.92 4.11 22.66
CA ILE A 321 19.04 5.28 22.72
C ILE A 321 18.44 5.49 21.34
N ASP A 322 17.13 5.67 21.35
CA ASP A 322 16.32 6.19 20.25
C ASP A 322 15.58 7.41 20.79
N THR A 323 15.44 8.46 19.98
CA THR A 323 14.67 9.65 20.37
C THR A 323 13.89 10.17 19.18
N GLY A 324 12.76 10.81 19.48
CA GLY A 324 11.94 11.47 18.48
C GLY A 324 11.43 12.81 19.00
N LEU A 325 11.99 13.90 18.48
CA LEU A 325 11.47 15.26 18.62
C LEU A 325 10.65 15.60 17.37
N GLY A 326 9.36 15.89 17.56
CA GLY A 326 8.46 16.23 16.45
C GLY A 326 8.69 17.66 15.95
N LEU A 327 9.26 17.83 14.75
CA LEU A 327 9.61 19.13 14.20
C LEU A 327 8.41 20.09 14.13
N GLU A 328 7.27 19.61 13.63
CA GLU A 328 6.02 20.37 13.51
C GLU A 328 5.48 20.83 14.88
N ARG A 329 5.68 20.02 15.93
CA ARG A 329 5.25 20.32 17.30
C ARG A 329 6.15 21.37 17.95
N MET A 330 7.47 21.25 17.77
CA MET A 330 8.43 22.26 18.22
C MET A 330 8.24 23.60 17.48
N ALA A 331 7.96 23.55 16.18
CA ALA A 331 7.62 24.74 15.38
C ALA A 331 6.37 25.44 15.93
N ARG A 332 5.30 24.71 16.28
CA ARG A 332 4.10 25.27 16.93
C ARG A 332 4.46 26.03 18.22
N ILE A 333 5.27 25.41 19.09
CA ILE A 333 5.67 25.98 20.39
C ILE A 333 6.48 27.27 20.19
N LEU A 334 7.52 27.24 19.36
CA LEU A 334 8.44 28.37 19.19
C LEU A 334 7.83 29.54 18.39
N GLN A 335 7.03 29.24 17.36
CA GLN A 335 6.34 30.24 16.54
C GLN A 335 5.07 30.77 17.22
N LYS A 336 4.60 30.13 18.31
CA LYS A 336 3.45 30.53 19.13
C LYS A 336 2.14 30.58 18.34
N VAL A 337 2.00 29.64 17.40
CA VAL A 337 0.81 29.47 16.56
C VAL A 337 -0.17 28.46 17.20
N PRO A 338 -1.49 28.56 16.95
CA PRO A 338 -2.47 27.81 17.73
C PRO A 338 -2.45 26.29 17.47
N ASN A 339 -1.96 25.85 16.31
CA ASN A 339 -1.90 24.44 15.90
C ASN A 339 -0.68 24.20 14.98
N ASN A 340 -0.35 22.93 14.73
CA ASN A 340 0.84 22.57 13.95
C ASN A 340 0.77 22.98 12.46
N TYR A 341 -0.43 23.10 11.89
CA TYR A 341 -0.63 23.43 10.47
C TYR A 341 -0.34 24.90 10.15
N GLU A 342 -0.46 25.78 11.14
CA GLU A 342 -0.22 27.22 11.01
C GLU A 342 1.27 27.60 11.19
N THR A 343 2.16 26.60 11.17
CA THR A 343 3.62 26.78 11.14
C THR A 343 4.14 27.09 9.74
N ASP A 344 5.35 27.63 9.64
CA ASP A 344 6.04 27.88 8.36
C ASP A 344 6.21 26.63 7.46
N LEU A 345 6.21 25.43 8.06
CA LEU A 345 6.34 24.13 7.38
C LEU A 345 5.13 23.74 6.53
N ILE A 346 3.92 24.23 6.87
CA ILE A 346 2.66 23.76 6.28
C ILE A 346 1.76 24.92 5.84
N TYR A 347 1.72 26.02 6.59
CA TYR A 347 0.81 27.13 6.32
C TYR A 347 0.90 27.72 4.90
N PRO A 348 2.08 27.87 4.25
CA PRO A 348 2.14 28.36 2.87
C PRO A 348 1.45 27.42 1.85
N ILE A 349 1.38 26.12 2.14
CA ILE A 349 0.67 25.12 1.32
C ILE A 349 -0.84 25.29 1.50
N ILE A 350 -1.28 25.58 2.74
CA ILE A 350 -2.66 25.87 3.10
C ILE A 350 -3.12 27.19 2.46
N GLU A 351 -2.33 28.25 2.54
CA GLU A 351 -2.56 29.50 1.79
C GLU A 351 -2.75 29.22 0.30
N LYS A 352 -1.89 28.35 -0.29
CA LYS A 352 -2.01 28.02 -1.72
C LYS A 352 -3.31 27.28 -2.08
N ALA A 353 -3.79 26.40 -1.20
CA ALA A 353 -5.10 25.77 -1.36
C ALA A 353 -6.24 26.81 -1.18
N SER A 354 -6.09 27.74 -0.24
CA SER A 354 -7.05 28.81 0.05
C SER A 354 -7.21 29.78 -1.13
N GLU A 355 -6.10 30.17 -1.77
CA GLU A 355 -6.09 30.95 -3.02
C GLU A 355 -6.90 30.28 -4.13
N LEU A 356 -6.67 28.98 -4.35
CA LEU A 356 -7.34 28.20 -5.40
C LEU A 356 -8.84 28.00 -5.11
N ALA A 357 -9.22 27.96 -3.83
CA ALA A 357 -10.62 27.92 -3.39
C ALA A 357 -11.31 29.30 -3.42
N MET A 358 -10.56 30.40 -3.59
CA MET A 358 -11.05 31.77 -3.39
C MET A 358 -11.65 32.00 -1.99
N VAL A 359 -11.10 31.33 -0.97
CA VAL A 359 -11.51 31.42 0.43
C VAL A 359 -10.39 32.09 1.24
N SER A 360 -10.75 32.95 2.20
CA SER A 360 -9.82 33.48 3.20
C SER A 360 -9.69 32.51 4.37
N TYR A 361 -8.50 31.95 4.63
CA TYR A 361 -8.30 31.02 5.76
C TYR A 361 -8.64 31.65 7.12
N ALA A 362 -8.47 32.97 7.29
CA ALA A 362 -8.83 33.64 8.53
C ALA A 362 -10.36 33.65 8.77
N GLU A 363 -11.11 33.98 7.72
CA GLU A 363 -12.58 34.15 7.73
C GLU A 363 -13.34 32.82 7.54
N ALA A 364 -12.66 31.78 7.07
CA ALA A 364 -13.19 30.43 6.89
C ALA A 364 -13.81 29.86 8.18
N ASP A 365 -14.91 29.12 8.05
CA ASP A 365 -15.47 28.33 9.14
C ASP A 365 -14.57 27.12 9.48
N ASP A 366 -14.88 26.42 10.57
CA ASP A 366 -14.06 25.30 11.05
C ASP A 366 -14.03 24.11 10.07
N HIS A 367 -15.09 23.90 9.28
CA HIS A 367 -15.13 22.85 8.27
C HIS A 367 -14.25 23.20 7.05
N MET A 368 -14.27 24.46 6.60
CA MET A 368 -13.37 24.97 5.58
C MET A 368 -11.91 24.96 6.06
N LYS A 369 -11.63 25.37 7.31
CA LYS A 369 -10.29 25.27 7.91
C LYS A 369 -9.80 23.83 8.00
N THR A 370 -10.65 22.90 8.43
CA THR A 370 -10.35 21.45 8.45
C THR A 370 -10.02 20.95 7.03
N SER A 371 -10.82 21.32 6.04
CA SER A 371 -10.62 20.98 4.63
C SER A 371 -9.27 21.48 4.10
N LEU A 372 -8.95 22.76 4.34
CA LEU A 372 -7.68 23.36 3.91
C LEU A 372 -6.46 22.73 4.60
N LYS A 373 -6.56 22.37 5.89
CA LYS A 373 -5.52 21.63 6.63
C LYS A 373 -5.26 20.23 6.06
N ILE A 374 -6.32 19.48 5.76
CA ILE A 374 -6.25 18.16 5.10
C ILE A 374 -5.49 18.29 3.77
N MET A 375 -5.85 19.29 2.95
CA MET A 375 -5.18 19.53 1.68
C MET A 375 -3.69 19.86 1.85
N GLY A 376 -3.32 20.72 2.81
CA GLY A 376 -1.93 21.09 3.07
C GLY A 376 -1.06 19.92 3.53
N ASP A 377 -1.53 19.17 4.54
CA ASP A 377 -0.84 17.99 5.08
C ASP A 377 -0.66 16.88 4.03
N HIS A 378 -1.76 16.49 3.37
CA HIS A 378 -1.72 15.39 2.42
C HIS A 378 -0.90 15.75 1.17
N MET A 379 -0.94 17.00 0.68
CA MET A 379 -0.08 17.40 -0.43
C MET A 379 1.41 17.35 -0.07
N ARG A 380 1.79 17.68 1.16
CA ARG A 380 3.17 17.48 1.65
C ARG A 380 3.55 15.98 1.63
N ALA A 381 2.68 15.11 2.14
CA ALA A 381 2.89 13.66 2.12
C ALA A 381 3.01 13.07 0.71
N ILE A 382 2.11 13.44 -0.21
CA ILE A 382 2.06 12.93 -1.58
C ILE A 382 3.33 13.28 -2.36
N VAL A 383 3.78 14.54 -2.28
CA VAL A 383 4.97 15.02 -2.99
C VAL A 383 6.22 14.25 -2.54
N TYR A 384 6.39 14.04 -1.24
CA TYR A 384 7.52 13.25 -0.73
C TYR A 384 7.41 11.75 -1.07
N LEU A 385 6.22 11.16 -1.08
CA LEU A 385 6.04 9.75 -1.51
C LEU A 385 6.39 9.53 -2.98
N ILE A 386 5.93 10.43 -3.87
CA ILE A 386 6.25 10.34 -5.31
C ILE A 386 7.74 10.67 -5.55
N SER A 387 8.31 11.62 -4.79
CA SER A 387 9.74 11.87 -4.75
C SER A 387 10.52 10.61 -4.36
N ASP A 388 10.10 9.86 -3.36
CA ASP A 388 10.79 8.62 -2.95
C ASP A 388 10.45 7.42 -3.87
N GLY A 389 9.70 7.65 -4.96
CA GLY A 389 9.50 6.71 -6.06
C GLY A 389 8.18 5.93 -6.03
N VAL A 390 7.27 6.25 -5.10
CA VAL A 390 5.96 5.59 -5.02
C VAL A 390 5.02 6.09 -6.11
N VAL A 391 4.43 5.17 -6.87
CA VAL A 391 3.46 5.47 -7.94
C VAL A 391 2.04 5.12 -7.47
N PRO A 392 1.03 6.00 -7.64
CA PRO A 392 -0.39 5.71 -7.42
C PRO A 392 -0.86 4.38 -8.06
N SER A 393 -1.32 3.45 -7.23
CA SER A 393 -1.75 2.11 -7.63
C SER A 393 -2.91 1.60 -6.74
N ASN A 394 -3.46 0.42 -7.02
CA ASN A 394 -4.51 -0.18 -6.18
C ASN A 394 -3.96 -1.02 -5.00
N ILE A 395 -2.64 -1.10 -4.80
CA ILE A 395 -2.04 -1.99 -3.78
C ILE A 395 -0.88 -1.33 -3.03
N GLY A 396 -0.73 -1.72 -1.75
CA GLY A 396 0.42 -1.35 -0.90
C GLY A 396 0.68 0.15 -0.83
N ARG A 397 1.94 0.54 -1.02
CA ARG A 397 2.38 1.95 -0.98
C ARG A 397 1.66 2.83 -2.02
N GLY A 398 1.40 2.30 -3.21
CA GLY A 398 0.71 3.03 -4.27
C GLY A 398 -0.76 3.31 -3.96
N TYR A 399 -1.41 2.42 -3.21
CA TYR A 399 -2.76 2.64 -2.69
C TYR A 399 -2.82 3.82 -1.71
N ILE A 400 -1.83 3.94 -0.82
CA ILE A 400 -1.75 5.05 0.14
C ILE A 400 -1.65 6.40 -0.60
N VAL A 401 -0.73 6.52 -1.56
CA VAL A 401 -0.60 7.76 -2.37
C VAL A 401 -1.90 8.06 -3.13
N ARG A 402 -2.50 7.05 -3.75
CA ARG A 402 -3.77 7.18 -4.48
C ARG A 402 -4.90 7.68 -3.58
N ARG A 403 -5.07 7.10 -2.38
CA ARG A 403 -6.05 7.54 -1.38
C ARG A 403 -5.85 9.00 -0.99
N LEU A 404 -4.62 9.40 -0.66
CA LEU A 404 -4.31 10.78 -0.27
C LEU A 404 -4.61 11.78 -1.40
N ILE A 405 -4.23 11.48 -2.66
CA ILE A 405 -4.56 12.33 -3.81
C ILE A 405 -6.08 12.48 -3.94
N ARG A 406 -6.84 11.39 -3.87
CA ARG A 406 -8.30 11.39 -3.99
C ARG A 406 -8.97 12.21 -2.90
N ARG A 407 -8.49 12.09 -1.66
CA ARG A 407 -8.95 12.91 -0.53
C ARG A 407 -8.71 14.39 -0.77
N VAL A 408 -7.49 14.80 -1.17
CA VAL A 408 -7.20 16.21 -1.57
C VAL A 408 -8.13 16.69 -2.69
N VAL A 409 -8.32 15.87 -3.74
CA VAL A 409 -9.16 16.23 -4.88
C VAL A 409 -10.61 16.40 -4.46
N ARG A 410 -11.20 15.46 -3.70
CA ARG A 410 -12.56 15.59 -3.15
C ARG A 410 -12.70 16.85 -2.31
N THR A 411 -11.80 17.06 -1.33
CA THR A 411 -11.83 18.22 -0.44
C THR A 411 -11.73 19.54 -1.21
N GLY A 412 -10.87 19.63 -2.22
CA GLY A 412 -10.80 20.79 -3.10
C GLY A 412 -12.08 21.00 -3.93
N ARG A 413 -12.72 19.93 -4.41
CA ARG A 413 -13.98 20.03 -5.17
C ARG A 413 -15.15 20.47 -4.28
N LEU A 414 -15.18 20.06 -3.01
CA LEU A 414 -16.13 20.53 -1.99
C LEU A 414 -15.92 22.02 -1.66
N LEU A 415 -14.67 22.48 -1.58
CA LEU A 415 -14.32 23.91 -1.44
C LEU A 415 -14.55 24.73 -2.72
N GLY A 416 -15.15 24.16 -3.77
CA GLY A 416 -15.47 24.88 -5.01
C GLY A 416 -14.32 25.02 -6.01
N ILE A 417 -13.13 24.45 -5.76
CA ILE A 417 -11.99 24.51 -6.70
C ILE A 417 -12.37 23.81 -8.01
N ARG A 418 -12.16 24.46 -9.15
CA ARG A 418 -12.40 23.93 -10.48
C ARG A 418 -11.24 24.31 -11.41
N GLY A 419 -10.85 23.39 -12.30
CA GLY A 419 -9.75 23.59 -13.22
C GLY A 419 -8.36 23.62 -12.58
N ASP A 420 -7.39 24.20 -13.29
CA ASP A 420 -5.98 24.34 -12.85
C ASP A 420 -5.66 25.65 -12.10
N GLY A 421 -6.68 26.46 -11.78
CA GLY A 421 -6.50 27.80 -11.19
C GLY A 421 -5.88 28.84 -12.15
N LYS A 422 -5.60 28.48 -13.42
CA LYS A 422 -5.03 29.34 -14.46
C LYS A 422 -6.01 29.58 -15.62
N GLY A 423 -7.29 29.23 -15.43
CA GLY A 423 -8.39 29.46 -16.35
C GLY A 423 -8.82 28.25 -17.18
N ASN A 424 -8.12 27.12 -17.10
CA ASN A 424 -8.55 25.88 -17.76
C ASN A 424 -9.42 25.05 -16.81
N LEU A 425 -10.74 25.05 -17.03
CA LEU A 425 -11.72 24.32 -16.21
C LEU A 425 -11.58 22.79 -16.26
N GLU A 426 -10.99 22.25 -17.33
CA GLU A 426 -10.65 20.82 -17.47
C GLU A 426 -9.24 20.49 -16.90
N GLY A 427 -8.60 21.48 -16.27
CA GLY A 427 -7.30 21.34 -15.63
C GLY A 427 -7.35 20.63 -14.27
N ALA A 428 -6.17 20.26 -13.79
CA ALA A 428 -5.93 19.68 -12.47
C ALA A 428 -5.31 20.76 -11.56
N PHE A 429 -5.83 20.94 -10.35
CA PHE A 429 -5.32 21.94 -9.41
C PHE A 429 -4.19 21.40 -8.51
N THR A 430 -4.12 20.09 -8.30
CA THR A 430 -3.14 19.48 -7.39
C THR A 430 -1.68 19.78 -7.75
N PRO A 431 -1.25 19.91 -9.03
CA PRO A 431 0.10 20.37 -9.36
C PRO A 431 0.41 21.80 -8.88
N ALA A 432 -0.59 22.70 -8.84
CA ALA A 432 -0.40 24.09 -8.39
C ALA A 432 -0.25 24.22 -6.86
N ILE A 433 -0.74 23.24 -6.09
CA ILE A 433 -0.42 23.13 -4.66
C ILE A 433 0.95 22.48 -4.49
N ALA A 434 1.26 21.43 -5.26
CA ALA A 434 2.56 20.77 -5.22
C ALA A 434 3.74 21.71 -5.55
N GLU A 435 3.54 22.70 -6.41
CA GLU A 435 4.52 23.77 -6.70
C GLU A 435 5.04 24.43 -5.41
N LYS A 436 4.15 24.76 -4.47
CA LYS A 436 4.54 25.34 -3.16
C LYS A 436 5.21 24.32 -2.24
N VAL A 437 4.81 23.04 -2.28
CA VAL A 437 5.49 21.99 -1.51
C VAL A 437 6.93 21.79 -1.99
N ILE A 438 7.13 21.78 -3.32
CA ILE A 438 8.44 21.63 -3.95
C ILE A 438 9.34 22.82 -3.58
N GLU A 439 8.82 24.06 -3.66
CA GLU A 439 9.50 25.27 -3.21
C GLU A 439 10.01 25.16 -1.76
N LEU A 440 9.16 24.73 -0.82
CA LEU A 440 9.53 24.54 0.59
C LEU A 440 10.49 23.36 0.83
N SER A 441 10.51 22.38 -0.08
CA SER A 441 11.29 21.13 0.08
C SER A 441 12.65 21.16 -0.64
N ALA A 442 12.86 22.13 -1.54
CA ALA A 442 13.97 22.18 -2.49
C ALA A 442 15.37 22.10 -1.85
N GLU A 443 15.57 22.76 -0.70
CA GLU A 443 16.85 22.78 0.02
C GLU A 443 16.98 21.60 1.01
N ILE A 444 15.84 21.02 1.44
CA ILE A 444 15.77 19.93 2.44
C ILE A 444 15.98 18.57 1.77
N ASN A 445 15.39 18.36 0.58
CA ASN A 445 15.55 17.14 -0.20
C ASN A 445 15.72 17.45 -1.72
N PRO A 446 16.96 17.37 -2.24
CA PRO A 446 17.26 17.55 -3.67
C PRO A 446 16.52 16.58 -4.62
N ASP A 447 16.07 15.41 -4.15
CA ASP A 447 15.32 14.47 -4.99
C ASP A 447 13.94 15.01 -5.40
N VAL A 448 13.33 15.86 -4.56
CA VAL A 448 12.02 16.49 -4.85
C VAL A 448 12.12 17.38 -6.08
N ASN A 449 13.18 18.22 -6.14
CA ASN A 449 13.48 19.02 -7.33
C ASN A 449 13.72 18.11 -8.55
N THR A 450 14.59 17.11 -8.41
CA THR A 450 14.98 16.18 -9.48
C THR A 450 13.78 15.42 -10.07
N ARG A 451 12.73 15.16 -9.27
CA ARG A 451 11.53 14.40 -9.67
C ARG A 451 10.28 15.26 -9.90
N THR A 452 10.40 16.58 -9.88
CA THR A 452 9.31 17.56 -10.09
C THR A 452 8.40 17.23 -11.28
N ALA A 453 8.99 16.90 -12.43
CA ALA A 453 8.23 16.57 -13.64
C ALA A 453 7.31 15.35 -13.44
N ARG A 454 7.83 14.30 -12.77
CA ARG A 454 7.08 13.07 -12.44
C ARG A 454 5.99 13.37 -11.41
N ILE A 455 6.28 14.18 -10.39
CA ILE A 455 5.32 14.61 -9.38
C ILE A 455 4.10 15.28 -10.04
N TYR A 456 4.33 16.24 -10.95
CA TYR A 456 3.25 16.90 -11.68
C TYR A 456 2.48 15.98 -12.62
N GLU A 457 3.16 15.07 -13.32
CA GLU A 457 2.50 14.10 -14.22
C GLU A 457 1.59 13.15 -13.44
N GLU A 458 2.08 12.57 -12.34
CA GLU A 458 1.37 11.62 -11.50
C GLU A 458 0.13 12.25 -10.84
N LEU A 459 0.28 13.45 -10.26
CA LEU A 459 -0.82 14.23 -9.69
C LEU A 459 -1.90 14.55 -10.72
N LYS A 460 -1.49 15.11 -11.88
CA LYS A 460 -2.42 15.45 -12.96
C LYS A 460 -3.15 14.21 -13.48
N ARG A 461 -2.46 13.08 -13.64
CA ARG A 461 -3.04 11.84 -14.16
C ARG A 461 -4.07 11.24 -13.21
N GLU A 462 -3.80 11.19 -11.91
CA GLU A 462 -4.75 10.65 -10.93
C GLU A 462 -5.92 11.62 -10.69
N GLU A 463 -5.69 12.95 -10.60
CA GLU A 463 -6.79 13.93 -10.46
C GLU A 463 -7.76 13.87 -11.66
N LEU A 464 -7.26 13.94 -12.90
CA LEU A 464 -8.13 13.96 -14.08
C LEU A 464 -8.91 12.65 -14.26
N ARG A 465 -8.34 11.51 -13.87
CA ARG A 465 -9.06 10.23 -13.84
C ARG A 465 -10.13 10.24 -12.73
N PHE A 466 -9.77 10.69 -11.52
CA PHE A 466 -10.68 10.63 -10.38
C PHE A 466 -11.84 11.61 -10.48
N VAL A 467 -11.67 12.81 -11.04
CA VAL A 467 -12.78 13.77 -11.23
C VAL A 467 -13.90 13.17 -12.08
N GLN A 468 -13.57 12.42 -13.14
CA GLN A 468 -14.56 11.74 -13.99
C GLN A 468 -15.37 10.66 -13.25
N THR A 469 -14.77 10.03 -12.23
CA THR A 469 -15.40 9.07 -11.33
C THR A 469 -16.25 9.78 -10.27
N LEU A 470 -15.71 10.83 -9.65
CA LEU A 470 -16.32 11.60 -8.58
C LEU A 470 -17.70 12.14 -8.98
N GLU A 471 -17.78 12.82 -10.14
CA GLU A 471 -19.02 13.40 -10.69
C GLU A 471 -20.13 12.38 -10.93
N ARG A 472 -19.78 11.10 -11.13
CA ARG A 472 -20.73 9.99 -11.33
C ARG A 472 -21.16 9.34 -10.02
N GLY A 473 -20.22 9.13 -9.10
CA GLY A 473 -20.47 8.40 -7.86
C GLY A 473 -21.04 9.24 -6.72
N GLU A 474 -20.68 10.53 -6.58
CA GLU A 474 -21.14 11.36 -5.45
C GLU A 474 -22.67 11.40 -5.32
N LYS A 475 -23.39 11.58 -6.43
CA LYS A 475 -24.87 11.62 -6.42
C LYS A 475 -25.51 10.32 -5.95
N LEU A 476 -24.91 9.18 -6.30
CA LEU A 476 -25.41 7.87 -5.88
C LEU A 476 -25.06 7.62 -4.41
N LEU A 477 -23.85 7.99 -3.99
CA LEU A 477 -23.43 7.92 -2.59
C LEU A 477 -24.35 8.76 -1.69
N GLU A 478 -24.67 10.00 -2.07
CA GLU A 478 -25.64 10.81 -1.31
C GLU A 478 -27.01 10.16 -1.21
N GLN A 479 -27.51 9.53 -2.29
CA GLN A 479 -28.78 8.80 -2.27
C GLN A 479 -28.72 7.60 -1.33
N SER A 480 -27.66 6.78 -1.39
CA SER A 480 -27.50 5.61 -0.53
C SER A 480 -27.31 5.98 0.95
N LEU A 481 -26.56 7.05 1.26
CA LEU A 481 -26.40 7.55 2.63
C LEU A 481 -27.71 8.11 3.20
N ASN A 482 -28.47 8.87 2.40
CA ASN A 482 -29.79 9.35 2.82
C ASN A 482 -30.77 8.19 3.07
N ASN A 483 -30.73 7.14 2.25
CA ASN A 483 -31.53 5.93 2.45
C ASN A 483 -31.13 5.17 3.74
N ALA A 484 -29.83 5.09 4.04
CA ALA A 484 -29.31 4.45 5.26
C ALA A 484 -29.71 5.22 6.54
N LEU A 485 -29.72 6.55 6.50
CA LEU A 485 -30.21 7.40 7.60
C LEU A 485 -31.73 7.21 7.81
N LEU A 486 -32.53 7.23 6.74
CA LEU A 486 -33.98 7.07 6.82
C LEU A 486 -34.42 5.68 7.32
N THR A 487 -33.66 4.63 7.01
CA THR A 487 -33.96 3.27 7.48
C THR A 487 -33.54 3.04 8.94
N ALA A 488 -32.53 3.76 9.43
CA ALA A 488 -32.13 3.77 10.83
C ALA A 488 -33.19 4.41 11.74
N ASP A 489 -33.66 5.61 11.39
CA ASP A 489 -34.70 6.33 12.14
C ASP A 489 -36.01 5.53 12.28
N GLY A 490 -36.32 4.66 11.30
CA GLY A 490 -37.49 3.78 11.34
C GLY A 490 -37.34 2.54 12.24
N ASN A 491 -36.11 2.09 12.52
CA ASN A 491 -35.82 0.80 13.16
C ASN A 491 -35.05 0.89 14.49
N GLY A 492 -34.51 2.05 14.85
CA GLY A 492 -33.68 2.22 16.05
C GLY A 492 -32.30 1.57 15.97
N THR A 493 -31.83 1.25 14.75
CA THR A 493 -30.52 0.67 14.46
C THR A 493 -29.54 1.75 14.00
N THR A 494 -28.24 1.59 14.25
CA THR A 494 -27.21 2.50 13.73
C THR A 494 -27.30 2.62 12.20
N PRO A 495 -27.24 3.82 11.60
CA PRO A 495 -27.20 3.99 10.14
C PRO A 495 -26.00 3.26 9.55
N CYS A 496 -26.25 2.37 8.57
CA CYS A 496 -25.21 1.61 7.90
C CYS A 496 -25.49 1.51 6.40
N LEU A 497 -24.48 1.84 5.58
CA LEU A 497 -24.45 1.55 4.15
C LEU A 497 -24.13 0.07 3.95
N SER A 498 -24.91 -0.63 3.14
CA SER A 498 -24.70 -2.08 2.93
C SER A 498 -23.44 -2.34 2.11
N GLY A 499 -22.78 -3.49 2.35
CA GLY A 499 -21.61 -3.89 1.58
C GLY A 499 -21.88 -4.02 0.09
N LYS A 500 -23.13 -4.33 -0.29
CA LYS A 500 -23.61 -4.35 -1.69
C LYS A 500 -23.68 -2.97 -2.33
N ASP A 501 -24.12 -1.95 -1.59
CA ASP A 501 -24.18 -0.58 -2.11
C ASP A 501 -22.77 0.00 -2.23
N ALA A 502 -21.89 -0.29 -1.27
CA ALA A 502 -20.47 0.04 -1.33
C ALA A 502 -19.76 -0.68 -2.49
N PHE A 503 -20.08 -1.96 -2.74
CA PHE A 503 -19.55 -2.73 -3.86
C PHE A 503 -20.08 -2.20 -5.19
N LEU A 504 -21.37 -1.85 -5.29
CA LEU A 504 -21.95 -1.24 -6.49
C LEU A 504 -21.27 0.09 -6.85
N LEU A 505 -21.06 0.96 -5.85
CA LEU A 505 -20.30 2.21 -6.00
C LEU A 505 -18.90 1.95 -6.55
N TYR A 506 -18.18 0.97 -5.98
CA TYR A 506 -16.84 0.60 -6.39
C TYR A 506 -16.77 -0.03 -7.79
N ASP A 507 -17.53 -1.09 -8.04
CA ASP A 507 -17.43 -1.90 -9.26
C ASP A 507 -18.07 -1.20 -10.48
N THR A 508 -19.31 -0.73 -10.35
CA THR A 508 -20.07 -0.17 -11.47
C THR A 508 -19.74 1.30 -11.73
N TYR A 509 -19.51 2.09 -10.69
CA TYR A 509 -19.25 3.53 -10.81
C TYR A 509 -17.78 3.91 -10.64
N GLY A 510 -16.91 2.96 -10.26
CA GLY A 510 -15.49 3.19 -10.01
C GLY A 510 -15.20 3.97 -8.72
N PHE A 511 -16.22 4.24 -7.91
CA PHE A 511 -16.13 5.16 -6.79
C PHE A 511 -15.44 4.47 -5.59
N PRO A 512 -14.33 5.02 -5.06
CA PRO A 512 -13.46 4.21 -4.22
C PRO A 512 -14.05 3.94 -2.85
N VAL A 513 -13.91 2.70 -2.36
CA VAL A 513 -14.47 2.29 -1.06
C VAL A 513 -13.89 3.09 0.09
N GLU A 514 -12.62 3.52 0.00
CA GLU A 514 -11.99 4.40 0.98
C GLU A 514 -12.67 5.77 1.07
N ILE A 515 -13.09 6.35 -0.05
CA ILE A 515 -13.81 7.62 -0.06
C ILE A 515 -15.27 7.41 0.37
N THR A 516 -15.90 6.30 -0.02
CA THR A 516 -17.24 5.91 0.45
C THR A 516 -17.29 5.83 1.98
N ALA A 517 -16.31 5.19 2.61
CA ALA A 517 -16.22 5.07 4.06
C ALA A 517 -16.01 6.44 4.74
N GLU A 518 -15.09 7.26 4.25
CA GLU A 518 -14.84 8.62 4.76
C GLU A 518 -16.11 9.50 4.72
N VAL A 519 -16.85 9.50 3.60
CA VAL A 519 -18.08 10.31 3.45
C VAL A 519 -19.22 9.76 4.32
N ALA A 520 -19.29 8.43 4.50
CA ALA A 520 -20.29 7.81 5.35
C ALA A 520 -20.07 8.20 6.82
N GLU A 521 -18.83 8.10 7.31
CA GLU A 521 -18.44 8.47 8.67
C GLU A 521 -18.69 9.96 8.95
N GLU A 522 -18.38 10.86 8.00
CA GLU A 522 -18.73 12.29 8.06
C GLU A 522 -20.23 12.56 8.28
N ARG A 523 -21.11 11.63 7.88
CA ARG A 523 -22.58 11.70 8.08
C ARG A 523 -23.10 10.82 9.21
N GLY A 524 -22.22 10.20 10.01
CA GLY A 524 -22.61 9.29 11.09
C GLY A 524 -23.17 7.94 10.60
N VAL A 525 -22.78 7.51 9.40
CA VAL A 525 -23.18 6.24 8.77
C VAL A 525 -21.97 5.31 8.71
N SER A 526 -22.09 4.08 9.21
CA SER A 526 -21.04 3.07 9.04
C SER A 526 -21.09 2.42 7.65
N VAL A 527 -20.01 1.78 7.20
CA VAL A 527 -20.02 0.94 5.99
C VAL A 527 -19.78 -0.51 6.38
N ASP A 528 -20.62 -1.40 5.87
CA ASP A 528 -20.49 -2.85 6.00
C ASP A 528 -19.34 -3.36 5.11
N MET A 529 -18.11 -3.29 5.65
CA MET A 529 -16.89 -3.73 4.97
C MET A 529 -16.83 -5.26 4.81
N GLU A 530 -17.39 -6.03 5.74
CA GLU A 530 -17.45 -7.50 5.62
C GLU A 530 -18.33 -7.92 4.44
N GLY A 531 -19.49 -7.27 4.27
CA GLY A 531 -20.35 -7.46 3.10
C GLY A 531 -19.71 -6.98 1.80
N PHE A 532 -18.93 -5.90 1.82
CA PHE A 532 -18.16 -5.43 0.66
C PHE A 532 -17.10 -6.46 0.24
N ASP A 533 -16.32 -6.97 1.20
CA ASP A 533 -15.30 -8.00 0.95
C ASP A 533 -15.92 -9.32 0.50
N ALA A 534 -17.12 -9.66 0.98
CA ALA A 534 -17.88 -10.81 0.51
C ALA A 534 -18.29 -10.67 -0.97
N GLU A 535 -18.77 -9.51 -1.41
CA GLU A 535 -19.09 -9.26 -2.83
C GLU A 535 -17.82 -9.21 -3.71
N MET A 536 -16.74 -8.60 -3.22
CA MET A 536 -15.41 -8.63 -3.88
C MET A 536 -14.89 -10.07 -4.07
N GLU A 537 -15.07 -10.93 -3.06
CA GLU A 537 -14.68 -12.34 -3.12
C GLU A 537 -15.65 -13.15 -4.01
N ILE A 538 -16.94 -12.81 -4.07
CA ILE A 538 -17.87 -13.38 -5.05
C ILE A 538 -17.44 -13.01 -6.48
N GLN A 539 -17.12 -11.74 -6.75
CA GLN A 539 -16.62 -11.28 -8.05
C GLN A 539 -15.30 -11.97 -8.42
N ARG A 540 -14.36 -12.06 -7.47
CA ARG A 540 -13.10 -12.80 -7.64
C ARG A 540 -13.36 -14.27 -7.95
N ARG A 541 -14.27 -14.94 -7.22
CA ARG A 541 -14.66 -16.34 -7.47
C ARG A 541 -15.36 -16.53 -8.80
N GLN A 542 -16.17 -15.59 -9.27
CA GLN A 542 -16.77 -15.65 -10.61
C GLN A 542 -15.71 -15.51 -11.70
N SER A 543 -14.78 -14.57 -11.52
CA SER A 543 -13.63 -14.35 -12.42
C SER A 543 -12.67 -15.55 -12.43
N GLN A 544 -12.49 -16.21 -11.28
CA GLN A 544 -11.70 -17.45 -11.14
C GLN A 544 -12.46 -18.69 -11.63
N ALA A 545 -13.78 -18.80 -11.45
CA ALA A 545 -14.58 -19.91 -11.97
C ALA A 545 -14.65 -19.91 -13.51
N ALA A 546 -14.50 -18.74 -14.14
CA ALA A 546 -14.23 -18.61 -15.58
C ALA A 546 -12.82 -19.08 -15.99
N HIS A 547 -11.94 -19.37 -15.03
CA HIS A 547 -10.51 -19.66 -15.24
C HIS A 547 -9.96 -20.92 -14.54
N SER A 548 -10.70 -21.57 -13.63
CA SER A 548 -10.24 -22.72 -12.84
C SER A 548 -11.26 -23.86 -12.81
N VAL A 549 -10.93 -24.97 -13.47
CA VAL A 549 -11.60 -26.25 -13.29
C VAL A 549 -11.03 -26.95 -12.04
N VAL A 550 -11.82 -26.96 -10.97
CA VAL A 550 -11.75 -27.90 -9.82
C VAL A 550 -10.36 -28.08 -9.16
N LYS A 551 -10.13 -27.33 -8.07
CA LYS A 551 -9.30 -27.84 -6.97
C LYS A 551 -10.04 -29.02 -6.31
N LEU A 552 -9.33 -30.11 -6.01
CA LEU A 552 -9.92 -31.22 -5.26
C LEU A 552 -10.43 -30.75 -3.90
N ALA A 553 -11.68 -31.09 -3.59
CA ALA A 553 -12.24 -30.88 -2.27
C ALA A 553 -11.56 -31.82 -1.27
N VAL A 554 -11.08 -31.26 -0.15
CA VAL A 554 -10.40 -32.03 0.89
C VAL A 554 -11.40 -32.91 1.63
N GLY A 555 -11.36 -34.21 1.34
CA GLY A 555 -12.07 -35.27 2.07
C GLY A 555 -11.27 -36.56 2.04
N ASN A 556 -10.85 -37.05 3.21
CA ASN A 556 -10.18 -38.34 3.44
C ASN A 556 -8.86 -38.66 2.69
N ALA A 557 -8.24 -37.71 1.98
CA ALA A 557 -6.94 -37.92 1.34
C ALA A 557 -5.74 -37.98 2.33
N SER A 558 -5.92 -37.58 3.59
CA SER A 558 -4.83 -37.45 4.58
C SER A 558 -4.11 -38.76 4.89
N GLU A 559 -4.82 -39.90 4.97
CA GLU A 559 -4.20 -41.21 5.23
C GLU A 559 -3.47 -41.79 4.00
N PHE A 560 -3.72 -41.25 2.80
CA PHE A 560 -3.05 -41.69 1.58
C PHE A 560 -1.74 -40.92 1.35
N ALA A 561 -1.70 -39.63 1.71
CA ALA A 561 -0.52 -38.78 1.56
C ALA A 561 0.69 -39.25 2.38
N GLU A 562 0.49 -39.85 3.57
CA GLU A 562 1.59 -40.39 4.40
C GLU A 562 2.28 -41.64 3.82
N ARG A 563 1.79 -42.19 2.70
CA ARG A 563 2.33 -43.42 2.07
C ARG A 563 2.89 -43.25 0.67
N VAL A 564 2.74 -42.07 0.06
CA VAL A 564 3.21 -41.81 -1.31
C VAL A 564 4.57 -41.12 -1.25
N VAL A 565 5.56 -41.73 -1.91
CA VAL A 565 6.91 -41.16 -2.08
C VAL A 565 6.86 -40.06 -3.14
N ASP A 566 7.71 -39.02 -3.01
CA ASP A 566 7.88 -37.98 -4.04
C ASP A 566 8.11 -38.58 -5.43
N THR A 567 7.50 -37.98 -6.46
CA THR A 567 7.71 -38.41 -7.85
C THR A 567 9.05 -37.89 -8.38
N GLU A 568 9.89 -38.77 -8.91
CA GLU A 568 11.11 -38.39 -9.64
C GLU A 568 10.72 -37.76 -11.00
N PHE A 569 11.02 -36.48 -11.19
CA PHE A 569 10.73 -35.77 -12.44
C PHE A 569 11.91 -35.86 -13.42
N LEU A 570 11.69 -36.51 -14.56
CA LEU A 570 12.69 -36.75 -15.60
C LEU A 570 12.47 -35.90 -16.87
N GLY A 571 11.46 -35.03 -16.86
CA GLY A 571 11.01 -34.28 -18.05
C GLY A 571 11.97 -33.21 -18.55
N TYR A 572 13.09 -32.96 -17.87
CA TYR A 572 14.19 -32.13 -18.38
C TYR A 572 15.06 -32.88 -19.39
N ASP A 573 15.27 -34.19 -19.17
CA ASP A 573 16.20 -35.02 -19.95
C ASP A 573 15.50 -35.88 -21.00
N THR A 574 14.28 -36.37 -20.70
CA THR A 574 13.53 -37.27 -21.60
C THR A 574 12.03 -36.91 -21.68
N LEU A 575 11.41 -37.29 -22.80
CA LEU A 575 9.96 -37.19 -23.01
C LEU A 575 9.23 -38.53 -22.84
N SER A 576 9.96 -39.64 -22.71
CA SER A 576 9.41 -40.94 -22.33
C SER A 576 10.23 -41.65 -21.27
N THR A 577 9.57 -42.45 -20.43
CA THR A 577 10.22 -43.35 -19.47
C THR A 577 9.27 -44.46 -19.03
N ARG A 578 9.84 -45.58 -18.57
CA ARG A 578 9.07 -46.58 -17.82
C ARG A 578 8.90 -46.13 -16.37
N ALA A 579 7.70 -46.32 -15.84
CA ALA A 579 7.32 -45.96 -14.49
C ALA A 579 6.44 -47.05 -13.87
N VAL A 580 6.22 -46.98 -12.56
CA VAL A 580 5.30 -47.85 -11.83
C VAL A 580 4.14 -47.02 -11.29
N VAL A 581 2.92 -47.54 -11.42
CA VAL A 581 1.71 -46.94 -10.85
C VAL A 581 1.68 -47.16 -9.34
N GLU A 582 1.98 -46.12 -8.57
CA GLU A 582 1.93 -46.16 -7.09
C GLU A 582 0.53 -45.88 -6.54
N GLY A 583 -0.30 -45.13 -7.30
CA GLY A 583 -1.65 -44.78 -6.87
C GLY A 583 -2.58 -44.50 -8.03
N LEU A 584 -3.86 -44.82 -7.82
CA LEU A 584 -4.97 -44.49 -8.72
C LEU A 584 -6.10 -43.87 -7.89
N LEU A 585 -6.66 -42.76 -8.35
CA LEU A 585 -7.86 -42.18 -7.77
C LEU A 585 -8.94 -41.97 -8.85
N VAL A 586 -10.20 -42.10 -8.44
CA VAL A 586 -11.38 -41.75 -9.24
C VAL A 586 -12.24 -40.81 -8.40
N ASN A 587 -12.47 -39.60 -8.91
CA ASN A 587 -13.15 -38.52 -8.18
C ASN A 587 -12.50 -38.29 -6.79
N GLY A 588 -11.17 -38.21 -6.72
CA GLY A 588 -10.41 -38.06 -5.47
C GLY A 588 -10.40 -39.27 -4.51
N ASN A 589 -11.07 -40.38 -4.82
CA ASN A 589 -11.11 -41.57 -3.96
C ASN A 589 -10.08 -42.64 -4.44
N PRO A 590 -9.21 -43.16 -3.56
CA PRO A 590 -8.24 -44.20 -3.93
C PRO A 590 -8.91 -45.51 -4.38
N VAL A 591 -8.38 -46.11 -5.44
CA VAL A 591 -8.88 -47.36 -6.04
C VAL A 591 -7.72 -48.27 -6.47
N ILE A 592 -7.93 -49.59 -6.48
CA ILE A 592 -6.88 -50.56 -6.81
C ILE A 592 -6.73 -50.73 -8.33
N GLN A 593 -7.83 -50.59 -9.08
CA GLN A 593 -7.90 -50.79 -10.53
C GLN A 593 -8.96 -49.85 -11.12
N VAL A 594 -8.72 -49.35 -12.33
CA VAL A 594 -9.66 -48.54 -13.11
C VAL A 594 -9.76 -49.09 -14.53
N SER A 595 -10.97 -49.08 -15.10
CA SER A 595 -11.29 -49.63 -16.43
C SER A 595 -11.64 -48.53 -17.45
N GLU A 596 -11.61 -48.92 -18.72
CA GLU A 596 -11.98 -48.15 -19.91
C GLU A 596 -13.20 -47.22 -19.74
N GLY A 597 -13.13 -46.04 -20.36
CA GLY A 597 -14.17 -45.01 -20.31
C GLY A 597 -14.18 -44.16 -19.04
N SER A 598 -13.40 -44.52 -18.03
CA SER A 598 -13.31 -43.79 -16.76
C SER A 598 -12.29 -42.65 -16.82
N ASN A 599 -12.60 -41.52 -16.19
CA ASN A 599 -11.60 -40.53 -15.82
C ASN A 599 -10.81 -41.02 -14.60
N VAL A 600 -9.51 -40.75 -14.58
CA VAL A 600 -8.58 -41.27 -13.57
C VAL A 600 -7.49 -40.25 -13.25
N GLU A 601 -7.07 -40.24 -12.00
CA GLU A 601 -5.90 -39.53 -11.49
C GLU A 601 -4.83 -40.58 -11.15
N ILE A 602 -3.65 -40.49 -11.78
CA ILE A 602 -2.59 -41.50 -11.69
C ILE A 602 -1.37 -40.91 -11.00
N LEU A 603 -0.87 -41.61 -9.98
CA LEU A 603 0.40 -41.32 -9.32
C LEU A 603 1.45 -42.31 -9.81
N LEU A 604 2.58 -41.79 -10.27
CA LEU A 604 3.73 -42.57 -10.73
C LEU A 604 4.91 -42.35 -9.79
N ASN A 605 5.77 -43.36 -9.65
CA ASN A 605 7.04 -43.22 -8.93
C ASN A 605 8.00 -42.24 -9.64
N LYS A 606 7.93 -42.15 -10.97
CA LYS A 606 8.68 -41.19 -11.79
C LYS A 606 7.94 -40.82 -13.06
N THR A 607 8.19 -39.64 -13.61
CA THR A 607 7.45 -39.14 -14.78
C THR A 607 8.26 -38.21 -15.68
N PRO A 608 8.07 -38.26 -17.02
CA PRO A 608 8.56 -37.25 -17.94
C PRO A 608 7.61 -36.04 -18.05
N PHE A 609 6.37 -36.12 -17.56
CA PHE A 609 5.36 -35.06 -17.69
C PHE A 609 5.63 -33.89 -16.74
N TYR A 610 5.72 -32.68 -17.28
CA TYR A 610 5.77 -31.45 -16.51
C TYR A 610 4.39 -31.18 -15.91
N ALA A 611 4.34 -30.97 -14.60
CA ALA A 611 3.13 -30.56 -13.89
C ALA A 611 2.99 -29.04 -13.87
N GLU A 612 1.76 -28.53 -13.93
CA GLU A 612 1.47 -27.09 -13.98
C GLU A 612 2.22 -26.31 -12.88
N SER A 613 3.06 -25.37 -13.31
CA SER A 613 3.95 -24.61 -12.44
C SER A 613 4.57 -23.43 -13.18
N GLY A 614 4.93 -22.35 -12.46
CA GLY A 614 5.56 -21.17 -13.06
C GLY A 614 4.75 -20.48 -14.17
N GLY A 615 3.41 -20.63 -14.16
CA GLY A 615 2.52 -20.16 -15.21
C GLY A 615 2.43 -21.07 -16.46
N GLN A 616 3.26 -22.12 -16.56
CA GLN A 616 3.17 -23.12 -17.62
C GLN A 616 2.19 -24.23 -17.25
N ILE A 617 1.26 -24.53 -18.16
CA ILE A 617 0.27 -25.61 -18.00
C ILE A 617 0.92 -27.00 -17.98
N GLY A 618 0.25 -27.97 -17.36
CA GLY A 618 0.68 -29.36 -17.36
C GLY A 618 0.72 -29.98 -18.76
N ASP A 619 1.59 -30.97 -18.96
CA ASP A 619 1.73 -31.66 -20.25
C ASP A 619 0.55 -32.57 -20.60
N ASN A 620 0.39 -32.76 -21.91
CA ASN A 620 -0.48 -33.80 -22.49
C ASN A 620 0.37 -34.95 -23.06
N GLY A 621 -0.24 -36.12 -23.19
CA GLY A 621 0.44 -37.31 -23.70
C GLY A 621 -0.33 -38.58 -23.38
N TYR A 622 0.37 -39.70 -23.31
CA TYR A 622 -0.22 -41.02 -23.07
C TYR A 622 0.56 -41.83 -22.04
N ILE A 623 -0.14 -42.76 -21.39
CA ILE A 623 0.45 -43.83 -20.57
C ILE A 623 -0.01 -45.16 -21.16
N TYR A 624 0.95 -46.02 -21.49
CA TYR A 624 0.73 -47.33 -22.11
C TYR A 624 1.03 -48.45 -21.11
N VAL A 625 0.14 -49.45 -21.05
CA VAL A 625 0.39 -50.70 -20.33
C VAL A 625 0.77 -51.78 -21.35
N SER A 626 1.96 -52.34 -21.24
CA SER A 626 2.49 -53.37 -22.16
C SER A 626 2.88 -54.63 -21.39
N GLU A 627 2.49 -55.81 -21.89
CA GLU A 627 2.76 -57.10 -21.24
C GLU A 627 3.93 -57.88 -21.91
N ALA A 628 4.31 -57.45 -23.12
CA ALA A 628 5.50 -57.84 -23.90
C ALA A 628 5.79 -56.76 -24.95
N GLU A 629 6.91 -56.85 -25.68
CA GLU A 629 7.48 -55.81 -26.57
C GLU A 629 6.59 -55.31 -27.74
N SER A 630 5.35 -55.80 -27.92
CA SER A 630 4.51 -55.40 -29.07
C SER A 630 2.98 -55.47 -28.85
N THR A 631 2.49 -55.72 -27.63
CA THR A 631 1.03 -55.76 -27.36
C THR A 631 0.65 -54.78 -26.25
N VAL A 632 0.02 -53.67 -26.65
CA VAL A 632 -0.58 -52.69 -25.72
C VAL A 632 -1.88 -53.26 -25.17
N LYS A 633 -2.01 -53.27 -23.84
CA LYS A 633 -3.13 -53.85 -23.07
C LYS A 633 -4.06 -52.79 -22.49
N ALA A 634 -3.56 -51.58 -22.28
CA ALA A 634 -4.36 -50.42 -21.92
C ALA A 634 -3.67 -49.13 -22.40
N ILE A 635 -4.50 -48.13 -22.72
CA ILE A 635 -4.07 -46.78 -23.11
C ILE A 635 -4.78 -45.77 -22.22
N VAL A 636 -4.05 -44.89 -21.57
CA VAL A 636 -4.59 -43.72 -20.86
C VAL A 636 -4.15 -42.46 -21.58
N GLU A 637 -5.09 -41.60 -21.92
CA GLU A 637 -4.81 -40.26 -22.48
C GLU A 637 -4.71 -39.26 -21.33
N ILE A 638 -3.56 -38.59 -21.19
CA ILE A 638 -3.30 -37.56 -20.18
C ILE A 638 -3.54 -36.18 -20.79
N LYS A 639 -4.29 -35.33 -20.09
CA LYS A 639 -4.74 -33.99 -20.55
C LYS A 639 -4.38 -32.85 -19.62
N ASP A 640 -3.88 -33.18 -18.44
CA ASP A 640 -3.48 -32.25 -17.39
C ASP A 640 -2.58 -33.02 -16.42
N VAL A 641 -1.54 -32.36 -15.90
CA VAL A 641 -0.69 -32.88 -14.83
C VAL A 641 -0.48 -31.77 -13.83
N GLN A 642 -0.75 -32.07 -12.56
CA GLN A 642 -0.76 -31.08 -11.47
C GLN A 642 0.15 -31.52 -10.33
N LYS A 643 0.73 -30.55 -9.60
CA LYS A 643 1.46 -30.84 -8.37
C LYS A 643 0.49 -30.91 -7.19
N SER A 644 0.72 -31.88 -6.31
CA SER A 644 0.06 -31.99 -5.00
C SER A 644 1.13 -32.19 -3.92
N LEU A 645 0.79 -31.83 -2.67
CA LEU A 645 1.53 -32.08 -1.41
C LEU A 645 2.99 -32.56 -1.59
N GLY A 646 3.95 -31.64 -1.55
CA GLY A 646 5.36 -31.96 -1.80
C GLY A 646 5.67 -31.99 -3.31
N ASN A 647 6.36 -33.03 -3.77
CA ASN A 647 6.73 -33.20 -5.18
C ASN A 647 5.97 -34.37 -5.83
N ILE A 648 4.68 -34.54 -5.50
CA ILE A 648 3.81 -35.59 -6.07
C ILE A 648 3.16 -35.07 -7.36
N PHE A 649 3.34 -35.80 -8.46
CA PHE A 649 2.77 -35.47 -9.78
C PHE A 649 1.48 -36.26 -10.02
N VAL A 650 0.37 -35.55 -10.14
CA VAL A 650 -0.97 -36.11 -10.36
C VAL A 650 -1.33 -36.02 -11.84
N HIS A 651 -1.30 -37.15 -12.54
CA HIS A 651 -1.58 -37.23 -13.97
C HIS A 651 -3.08 -37.44 -14.18
N LYS A 652 -3.79 -36.46 -14.75
CA LYS A 652 -5.23 -36.54 -14.97
C LYS A 652 -5.54 -36.93 -16.40
N GLY A 653 -6.35 -37.96 -16.56
CA GLY A 653 -6.63 -38.53 -17.87
C GLY A 653 -7.91 -39.33 -17.95
N THR A 654 -8.10 -39.95 -19.12
CA THR A 654 -9.20 -40.87 -19.39
C THR A 654 -8.62 -42.18 -19.91
N ILE A 655 -9.06 -43.31 -19.37
CA ILE A 655 -8.69 -44.63 -19.90
C ILE A 655 -9.42 -44.83 -21.22
N ARG A 656 -8.67 -44.87 -22.32
CA ARG A 656 -9.18 -45.02 -23.67
C ARG A 656 -9.42 -46.45 -24.06
N GLU A 657 -8.55 -47.36 -23.60
CA GLU A 657 -8.64 -48.79 -23.85
C GLU A 657 -8.18 -49.56 -22.60
N GLY A 658 -8.83 -50.69 -22.29
CA GLY A 658 -8.35 -51.66 -21.30
C GLY A 658 -8.54 -51.26 -19.83
N ALA A 659 -7.58 -51.64 -18.96
CA ALA A 659 -7.62 -51.32 -17.53
C ALA A 659 -6.21 -51.19 -16.94
N ILE A 660 -6.07 -50.32 -15.93
CA ILE A 660 -4.82 -50.05 -15.21
C ILE A 660 -4.97 -50.39 -13.73
N LYS A 661 -3.89 -50.85 -13.09
CA LYS A 661 -3.86 -51.29 -11.68
C LYS A 661 -2.65 -50.68 -10.96
N ILE A 662 -2.77 -50.48 -9.65
CA ILE A 662 -1.61 -50.18 -8.79
C ILE A 662 -0.59 -51.34 -8.87
N GLY A 663 0.70 -50.98 -8.94
CA GLY A 663 1.84 -51.89 -9.11
C GLY A 663 2.14 -52.30 -10.55
N THR A 664 1.41 -51.77 -11.54
CA THR A 664 1.68 -52.04 -12.97
C THR A 664 2.85 -51.18 -13.48
N GLU A 665 3.81 -51.80 -14.19
CA GLU A 665 4.80 -51.08 -14.99
C GLU A 665 4.13 -50.51 -16.26
N VAL A 666 4.41 -49.25 -16.55
CA VAL A 666 3.82 -48.48 -17.65
C VAL A 666 4.90 -47.70 -18.40
N GLU A 667 4.65 -47.41 -19.67
CA GLU A 667 5.44 -46.49 -20.47
C GLU A 667 4.70 -45.15 -20.56
N ALA A 668 5.27 -44.11 -19.96
CA ALA A 668 4.72 -42.76 -19.92
C ALA A 668 5.40 -41.92 -21.02
N GLU A 669 4.62 -41.33 -21.94
CA GLU A 669 5.12 -40.58 -23.10
C GLU A 669 4.39 -39.23 -23.23
N VAL A 670 5.18 -38.14 -23.24
CA VAL A 670 4.70 -36.76 -23.43
C VAL A 670 4.55 -36.44 -24.92
N ASP A 671 3.50 -35.72 -25.31
CA ASP A 671 3.38 -35.17 -26.67
C ASP A 671 4.50 -34.16 -26.93
N ALA A 672 5.51 -34.61 -27.67
CA ALA A 672 6.70 -33.82 -27.99
C ALA A 672 6.40 -32.52 -28.75
N LYS A 673 5.31 -32.45 -29.53
CA LYS A 673 4.92 -31.24 -30.26
C LYS A 673 4.31 -30.23 -29.30
N LEU A 674 3.40 -30.65 -28.42
CA LEU A 674 2.80 -29.78 -27.42
C LEU A 674 3.84 -29.27 -26.42
N ARG A 675 4.72 -30.16 -25.91
CA ARG A 675 5.86 -29.78 -25.07
C ARG A 675 6.75 -28.74 -25.75
N GLN A 676 7.10 -28.93 -27.02
CA GLN A 676 7.97 -27.98 -27.72
C GLN A 676 7.30 -26.61 -27.88
N ARG A 677 5.98 -26.54 -28.10
CA ARG A 677 5.25 -25.25 -28.11
C ARG A 677 5.26 -24.57 -26.74
N ALA A 678 5.03 -25.32 -25.66
CA ALA A 678 5.12 -24.79 -24.30
C ALA A 678 6.53 -24.24 -24.01
N LYS A 679 7.60 -24.98 -24.36
CA LYS A 679 8.99 -24.52 -24.22
C LYS A 679 9.26 -23.22 -24.98
N VAL A 680 8.81 -23.11 -26.23
CA VAL A 680 8.96 -21.88 -27.04
C VAL A 680 8.24 -20.69 -26.40
N HIS A 681 6.99 -20.88 -25.96
CA HIS A 681 6.23 -19.81 -25.29
C HIS A 681 6.84 -19.42 -23.94
N HIS A 682 7.38 -20.38 -23.16
CA HIS A 682 8.10 -20.12 -21.91
C HIS A 682 9.36 -19.28 -22.16
N THR A 683 10.20 -19.65 -23.13
CA THR A 683 11.38 -18.87 -23.49
C THR A 683 10.99 -17.45 -23.95
N ALA A 684 9.90 -17.34 -24.72
CA ALA A 684 9.36 -16.04 -25.13
C ALA A 684 8.87 -15.18 -23.95
N THR A 685 8.40 -15.78 -22.83
CA THR A 685 8.08 -15.05 -21.59
C THR A 685 9.29 -14.29 -21.06
N HIS A 686 10.45 -14.95 -20.96
CA HIS A 686 11.69 -14.34 -20.47
C HIS A 686 12.20 -13.23 -21.39
N LEU A 687 12.15 -13.46 -22.71
CA LEU A 687 12.49 -12.43 -23.70
C LEU A 687 11.53 -11.23 -23.63
N LEU A 688 10.23 -11.46 -23.46
CA LEU A 688 9.23 -10.39 -23.34
C LEU A 688 9.47 -9.55 -22.08
N GLN A 689 9.78 -10.17 -20.95
CA GLN A 689 10.13 -9.47 -19.71
C GLN A 689 11.41 -8.61 -19.88
N ALA A 690 12.44 -9.15 -20.53
CA ALA A 690 13.68 -8.41 -20.79
C ALA A 690 13.46 -7.23 -21.75
N ALA A 691 12.67 -7.40 -22.81
CA ALA A 691 12.34 -6.35 -23.76
C ALA A 691 11.47 -5.25 -23.12
N LEU A 692 10.47 -5.62 -22.32
CA LEU A 692 9.66 -4.67 -21.53
C LEU A 692 10.53 -3.84 -20.59
N LYS A 693 11.46 -4.47 -19.84
CA LYS A 693 12.41 -3.73 -18.99
C LYS A 693 13.30 -2.76 -19.77
N SER A 694 13.67 -3.11 -21.00
CA SER A 694 14.55 -2.28 -21.84
C SER A 694 13.83 -1.08 -22.48
N VAL A 695 12.56 -1.23 -22.88
CA VAL A 695 11.80 -0.20 -23.60
C VAL A 695 10.98 0.68 -22.64
N VAL A 696 10.41 0.05 -21.60
CA VAL A 696 9.36 0.66 -20.77
C VAL A 696 9.89 1.14 -19.41
N GLY A 697 10.85 0.41 -18.82
CA GLY A 697 11.49 0.77 -17.55
C GLY A 697 11.91 -0.45 -16.72
N GLN A 698 13.03 -0.35 -16.01
CA GLN A 698 13.63 -1.45 -15.23
C GLN A 698 12.73 -1.97 -14.10
N GLU A 699 11.81 -1.14 -13.61
CA GLU A 699 10.78 -1.46 -12.63
C GLU A 699 9.69 -2.40 -13.17
N THR A 700 9.61 -2.60 -14.49
CA THR A 700 8.59 -3.45 -15.11
C THR A 700 8.81 -4.92 -14.73
N SER A 701 7.90 -5.48 -13.94
CA SER A 701 7.95 -6.87 -13.48
C SER A 701 6.68 -7.64 -13.86
N GLN A 702 6.81 -8.96 -13.95
CA GLN A 702 5.69 -9.88 -14.12
C GLN A 702 4.70 -9.72 -12.95
N ALA A 703 3.43 -9.49 -13.28
CA ALA A 703 2.29 -9.52 -12.37
C ALA A 703 1.45 -10.80 -12.55
N GLY A 704 1.56 -11.46 -13.70
CA GLY A 704 0.92 -12.73 -14.02
C GLY A 704 1.48 -13.32 -15.31
N SER A 705 1.38 -14.64 -15.48
CA SER A 705 1.83 -15.34 -16.69
C SER A 705 0.97 -16.57 -16.96
N LEU A 706 0.73 -16.85 -18.24
CA LEU A 706 0.13 -18.08 -18.73
C LEU A 706 0.89 -18.55 -19.98
N VAL A 707 1.56 -19.68 -19.87
CA VAL A 707 2.25 -20.38 -20.96
C VAL A 707 1.41 -21.61 -21.31
N ALA A 708 0.57 -21.48 -22.33
CA ALA A 708 -0.25 -22.56 -22.88
C ALA A 708 0.36 -23.11 -24.18
N PHE A 709 -0.12 -24.27 -24.66
CA PHE A 709 0.38 -24.83 -25.93
C PHE A 709 0.09 -23.94 -27.13
N ASP A 710 -1.00 -23.18 -27.12
CA ASP A 710 -1.46 -22.36 -28.25
C ASP A 710 -1.09 -20.88 -28.15
N ARG A 711 -0.85 -20.36 -26.94
CA ARG A 711 -0.60 -18.94 -26.67
C ARG A 711 0.26 -18.67 -25.43
N LEU A 712 0.80 -17.46 -25.37
CA LEU A 712 1.39 -16.83 -24.19
C LEU A 712 0.50 -15.66 -23.73
N ARG A 713 0.31 -15.48 -22.42
CA ARG A 713 -0.14 -14.23 -21.79
C ARG A 713 0.91 -13.79 -20.78
N PHE A 714 1.28 -12.52 -20.79
CA PHE A 714 2.19 -11.92 -19.81
C PHE A 714 1.55 -10.63 -19.30
N ASP A 715 1.22 -10.61 -18.02
CA ASP A 715 0.59 -9.48 -17.36
C ASP A 715 1.68 -8.72 -16.58
N PHE A 716 1.74 -7.40 -16.73
CA PHE A 716 2.73 -6.56 -16.05
C PHE A 716 2.11 -5.24 -15.60
N ASN A 717 2.67 -4.65 -14.54
CA ASN A 717 2.18 -3.38 -14.01
C ASN A 717 2.80 -2.21 -14.76
N PHE A 718 2.00 -1.48 -15.53
CA PHE A 718 2.40 -0.22 -16.16
C PHE A 718 1.26 0.81 -16.10
N HIS A 719 1.61 2.09 -16.01
CA HIS A 719 0.67 3.16 -15.63
C HIS A 719 -0.31 3.59 -16.74
N ARG A 720 -0.04 3.14 -17.97
CA ARG A 720 -0.79 3.38 -19.21
C ARG A 720 -0.68 2.17 -20.14
N PRO A 721 -1.52 2.07 -21.19
CA PRO A 721 -1.25 1.16 -22.31
C PRO A 721 0.09 1.48 -22.99
N LEU A 722 0.71 0.45 -23.58
CA LEU A 722 1.83 0.63 -24.50
C LEU A 722 1.37 1.41 -25.75
N LEU A 723 2.26 2.25 -26.28
CA LEU A 723 2.08 2.91 -27.57
C LEU A 723 2.43 1.95 -28.71
N ASP A 724 1.81 2.11 -29.88
CA ASP A 724 2.10 1.30 -31.07
C ASP A 724 3.61 1.24 -31.39
N GLN A 725 4.33 2.35 -31.18
CA GLN A 725 5.78 2.43 -31.39
C GLN A 725 6.57 1.58 -30.38
N GLU A 726 6.15 1.53 -29.12
CA GLU A 726 6.77 0.71 -28.08
C GLU A 726 6.51 -0.78 -28.34
N ILE A 727 5.30 -1.12 -28.79
CA ILE A 727 4.94 -2.49 -29.19
C ILE A 727 5.83 -2.96 -30.35
N MET A 728 5.99 -2.14 -31.40
CA MET A 728 6.88 -2.46 -32.53
C MET A 728 8.35 -2.57 -32.10
N GLU A 729 8.80 -1.78 -31.12
CA GLU A 729 10.16 -1.85 -30.61
C GLU A 729 10.40 -3.13 -29.79
N ILE A 730 9.48 -3.47 -28.88
CA ILE A 730 9.49 -4.71 -28.08
C ILE A 730 9.49 -5.93 -29.01
N GLU A 731 8.56 -5.99 -29.97
CA GLU A 731 8.50 -7.05 -30.98
C GLU A 731 9.80 -7.13 -31.79
N GLY A 732 10.35 -5.99 -32.19
CA GLY A 732 11.61 -5.90 -32.92
C GLY A 732 12.82 -6.38 -32.11
N ILE A 733 12.88 -6.11 -30.81
CA ILE A 733 13.94 -6.58 -29.91
C ILE A 733 13.86 -8.10 -29.74
N ILE A 734 12.67 -8.62 -29.43
CA ILE A 734 12.47 -10.06 -29.20
C ILE A 734 12.81 -10.86 -30.46
N ASN A 735 12.34 -10.42 -31.64
CA ASN A 735 12.65 -11.10 -32.90
C ASN A 735 14.14 -11.03 -33.27
N ARG A 736 14.88 -9.97 -32.85
CA ARG A 736 16.34 -9.96 -32.99
C ARG A 736 17.00 -11.01 -32.11
N TRP A 737 16.67 -11.07 -30.82
CA TRP A 737 17.22 -12.07 -29.91
C TRP A 737 16.91 -13.52 -30.33
N ILE A 738 15.72 -13.76 -30.90
CA ILE A 738 15.38 -15.06 -31.50
C ILE A 738 16.26 -15.34 -32.73
N GLY A 739 16.52 -14.34 -33.57
CA GLY A 739 17.39 -14.45 -34.75
C GLY A 739 18.88 -14.58 -34.44
N ASP A 740 19.33 -14.01 -33.33
CA ASP A 740 20.71 -14.12 -32.82
C ASP A 740 21.02 -15.54 -32.31
N ALA A 741 19.98 -16.30 -31.95
CA ALA A 741 20.05 -17.71 -31.54
C ALA A 741 21.04 -18.01 -30.40
N THR A 742 21.16 -17.09 -29.44
CA THR A 742 22.02 -17.20 -28.26
C THR A 742 21.76 -18.49 -27.46
N ASP A 743 22.84 -19.17 -27.06
CA ASP A 743 22.75 -20.40 -26.26
C ASP A 743 22.08 -20.15 -24.90
N LEU A 744 21.15 -21.04 -24.53
CA LEU A 744 20.47 -21.04 -23.24
C LEU A 744 21.19 -21.99 -22.27
N GLU A 745 21.81 -21.43 -21.22
CA GLU A 745 22.35 -22.21 -20.10
C GLU A 745 21.38 -22.27 -18.93
N THR A 746 21.24 -23.45 -18.31
CA THR A 746 20.58 -23.63 -17.00
C THR A 746 21.56 -24.24 -16.01
N LYS A 747 21.57 -23.73 -14.77
CA LYS A 747 22.47 -24.16 -13.69
C LYS A 747 21.73 -24.09 -12.37
N VAL A 748 21.62 -25.22 -11.67
CA VAL A 748 21.09 -25.26 -10.29
C VAL A 748 22.15 -24.69 -9.35
N MET A 749 21.79 -23.72 -8.51
CA MET A 749 22.70 -23.08 -7.57
C MET A 749 21.99 -22.57 -6.31
N ALA A 750 22.76 -22.21 -5.27
CA ALA A 750 22.19 -21.61 -4.07
C ALA A 750 21.51 -20.26 -4.40
N LEU A 751 20.36 -19.98 -3.78
CA LEU A 751 19.57 -18.77 -4.02
C LEU A 751 20.37 -17.45 -3.85
N THR A 752 21.33 -17.43 -2.91
CA THR A 752 22.23 -16.29 -2.69
C THR A 752 23.21 -16.08 -3.85
N GLU A 753 23.71 -17.16 -4.45
CA GLU A 753 24.62 -17.11 -5.60
C GLU A 753 23.86 -16.70 -6.87
N ALA A 754 22.65 -17.24 -7.09
CA ALA A 754 21.78 -16.85 -8.20
C ALA A 754 21.55 -15.33 -8.23
N LYS A 755 21.20 -14.74 -7.07
CA LYS A 755 21.04 -13.29 -6.94
C LYS A 755 22.34 -12.52 -7.22
N ARG A 756 23.50 -13.06 -6.79
CA ARG A 756 24.82 -12.44 -7.03
C ARG A 756 25.20 -12.39 -8.51
N VAL A 757 24.86 -13.41 -9.30
CA VAL A 757 25.11 -13.44 -10.75
C VAL A 757 24.03 -12.70 -11.57
N GLY A 758 23.11 -11.99 -10.90
CA GLY A 758 22.11 -11.13 -11.54
C GLY A 758 20.77 -11.81 -11.86
N ALA A 759 20.48 -12.99 -11.29
CA ALA A 759 19.17 -13.62 -11.45
C ALA A 759 18.05 -12.73 -10.86
N ILE A 760 17.05 -12.43 -11.68
CA ILE A 760 15.90 -11.60 -11.30
C ILE A 760 14.85 -12.51 -10.66
N ALA A 761 14.73 -12.45 -9.34
CA ALA A 761 13.67 -13.14 -8.61
C ALA A 761 12.29 -12.54 -8.94
N MET A 762 11.29 -13.38 -9.20
CA MET A 762 9.91 -12.93 -9.42
C MET A 762 9.24 -12.55 -8.10
N PHE A 763 8.33 -11.59 -8.16
CA PHE A 763 7.65 -11.08 -6.96
C PHE A 763 6.60 -12.09 -6.46
N GLY A 764 6.74 -12.57 -5.23
CA GLY A 764 5.77 -13.44 -4.56
C GLY A 764 6.03 -14.95 -4.68
N GLU A 765 7.03 -15.39 -5.44
CA GLU A 765 7.41 -16.82 -5.49
C GLU A 765 8.26 -17.24 -4.28
N LYS A 766 7.97 -18.42 -3.72
CA LYS A 766 8.81 -19.06 -2.68
C LYS A 766 9.83 -19.97 -3.34
N TYR A 767 11.07 -19.49 -3.43
CA TYR A 767 12.22 -20.28 -3.88
C TYR A 767 12.75 -21.19 -2.76
N GLY A 768 13.27 -22.36 -3.14
CA GLY A 768 13.99 -23.25 -2.23
C GLY A 768 15.41 -22.75 -1.91
N GLU A 769 16.17 -23.52 -1.13
CA GLU A 769 17.58 -23.21 -0.85
C GLU A 769 18.45 -23.27 -2.12
N GLN A 770 18.06 -24.11 -3.08
CA GLN A 770 18.59 -24.14 -4.44
C GLN A 770 17.51 -23.76 -5.45
N VAL A 771 17.93 -23.11 -6.53
CA VAL A 771 17.13 -22.62 -7.67
C VAL A 771 17.82 -22.90 -8.99
#